data_AF-A0A9X2BKB8-F1
#
_entry.id   AF-A0A9X2BKB8-F1
#
_cell.length_a   1.000
_cell.length_b   1.000
_cell.length_c   1.000
_cell.angle_alpha   90.00
_cell.angle_beta   90.00
_cell.angle_gamma   90.00
#
_symmetry.space_group_name_H-M   'P 1'
#
loop_
_entity.id
_entity.type
_entity.pdbx_description
1 polymer ?
#
loop_
_entity_poly.entity_id
_entity_poly.type
_entity_poly.pdbx_seq_one_letter_code
_entity_poly.pdbx_strand_id
1 'polypeptide(L)'
;MKPDTSKFDKILNASEQFGKVNHEPDSSKEVQVNSQQKTMPFSDQIGNYQRNKGIPSASFDKSKVYIVGSGIAGMSAAYYFIRDGRIPGENIVFLDQLSVDGGSMDGAGNAKDGYIIRGGREMDMTYENLWDIFQDIPALELPEPYSVLDEYRLVNDNDPNYSKARLIHNQGQIKDFSKFGLEKKDQLAIVKLLMKKKEELDDLTIQDYFSESFLNSNFWFFWRTMFAFENWHSLLECKLYMHRFLHAIDGMKDFSCLVFPKYNQYDTYITPLRKFLEGKGVKIELNTLVKDLDIHIDTEGKVVEGIIAERDGKEVKIPVGKKAYVIVTTGSMTEDTFYGDNKTAPVIAIDNSTSGQSGGWKLWKNLAAKSPVFGKPEKFCSNIEKSGWESATLTCKPSAFTEKLKELCVNDPYSGKTASGGIITITDSNWLMSFTCNRQPHFPSQPDDILVVWVYSLFMDKEGNYIKKTMPQCTGDEILAELSYHLGIINQLDNVVENTIVRSSYLPYITSMFMPRAQGDRPRVVPEGCSNLGLVGQFVETNNDIVFTMESSVRTARIAVYKLLNLNKQVPDINPLQYDIRQILKATQSLNDYEPIFGEGILRRVLKGTYYEHILVNTNEEKEEHESFFAEQLNKFQDWMKELKV
;
A
#
# COMPACT_ATOMS: atom_id res chain seq x y z
N MET A 1 -20.94 -35.20 -12.66
CA MET A 1 -19.68 -35.41 -13.40
C MET A 1 -19.12 -34.04 -13.73
N LYS A 2 -17.84 -33.77 -13.43
CA LYS A 2 -17.21 -32.47 -13.72
C LYS A 2 -16.90 -32.43 -15.22
N PRO A 3 -17.66 -31.70 -16.06
CA PRO A 3 -17.41 -31.71 -17.51
C PRO A 3 -15.98 -31.28 -17.85
N ASP A 4 -15.44 -30.33 -17.07
CA ASP A 4 -14.14 -29.69 -17.32
C ASP A 4 -12.93 -30.62 -17.07
N THR A 5 -13.03 -31.61 -16.16
CA THR A 5 -11.90 -32.51 -15.84
C THR A 5 -12.00 -33.88 -16.50
N SER A 6 -13.09 -34.16 -17.20
CA SER A 6 -13.43 -35.49 -17.74
C SER A 6 -12.31 -36.17 -18.53
N LYS A 7 -11.52 -35.40 -19.30
CA LYS A 7 -10.38 -35.92 -20.08
C LYS A 7 -9.15 -36.26 -19.24
N PHE A 8 -9.10 -35.81 -17.99
CA PHE A 8 -7.97 -35.94 -17.07
C PHE A 8 -8.27 -36.80 -15.84
N ASP A 9 -9.51 -37.27 -15.67
CA ASP A 9 -9.96 -37.99 -14.47
C ASP A 9 -9.05 -39.18 -14.12
N LYS A 10 -8.55 -39.93 -15.12
CA LYS A 10 -7.60 -41.05 -14.88
C LYS A 10 -6.33 -40.60 -14.15
N ILE A 11 -5.80 -39.42 -14.47
CA ILE A 11 -4.58 -38.87 -13.87
C ILE A 11 -4.92 -38.21 -12.53
N LEU A 12 -5.97 -37.38 -12.49
CA LEU A 12 -6.34 -36.63 -11.30
C LEU A 12 -6.76 -37.53 -10.14
N ASN A 13 -7.49 -38.62 -10.42
CA ASN A 13 -7.91 -39.58 -9.39
C ASN A 13 -6.74 -40.36 -8.78
N ALA A 14 -5.60 -40.44 -9.48
CA ALA A 14 -4.37 -41.07 -9.00
C ALA A 14 -3.35 -40.06 -8.45
N SER A 15 -3.66 -38.76 -8.49
CA SER A 15 -2.74 -37.71 -8.08
C SER A 15 -2.73 -37.52 -6.56
N GLU A 16 -1.54 -37.47 -5.97
CA GLU A 16 -1.38 -37.16 -4.54
C GLU A 16 -1.56 -35.66 -4.23
N GLN A 17 -1.49 -34.80 -5.26
CA GLN A 17 -1.49 -33.33 -5.14
C GLN A 17 -2.86 -32.71 -5.38
N PHE A 18 -3.74 -33.37 -6.13
CA PHE A 18 -5.04 -32.82 -6.51
C PHE A 18 -5.91 -32.57 -5.27
N GLY A 19 -6.39 -31.33 -5.11
CA GLY A 19 -7.19 -30.90 -3.95
C GLY A 19 -6.38 -30.61 -2.68
N LYS A 20 -5.04 -30.64 -2.74
CA LYS A 20 -4.12 -30.35 -1.61
C LYS A 20 -3.11 -29.24 -1.95
N VAL A 21 -3.49 -28.33 -2.85
CA VAL A 21 -2.63 -27.22 -3.26
C VAL A 21 -2.38 -26.32 -2.06
N ASN A 22 -1.11 -25.94 -1.82
CA ASN A 22 -0.81 -24.82 -0.95
C ASN A 22 -1.10 -23.52 -1.70
N HIS A 23 -2.24 -22.88 -1.41
CA HIS A 23 -2.69 -21.66 -2.09
C HIS A 23 -1.84 -20.42 -1.77
N GLU A 24 -1.09 -20.44 -0.67
CA GLU A 24 -0.27 -19.32 -0.18
C GLU A 24 1.15 -19.82 0.18
N PRO A 25 1.96 -20.23 -0.81
CA PRO A 25 3.34 -20.66 -0.57
C PRO A 25 4.19 -19.51 0.03
N ASP A 26 5.13 -19.84 0.92
CA ASP A 26 5.93 -18.87 1.69
C ASP A 26 7.39 -18.88 1.25
N SER A 27 7.82 -17.82 0.54
CA SER A 27 9.20 -17.71 0.04
C SER A 27 10.22 -17.45 1.14
N SER A 28 9.78 -16.95 2.30
CA SER A 28 10.68 -16.75 3.45
C SER A 28 11.10 -18.05 4.13
N LYS A 29 10.48 -19.18 3.77
CA LYS A 29 10.74 -20.50 4.35
C LYS A 29 11.12 -21.56 3.32
N GLU A 30 10.81 -21.35 2.04
CA GLU A 30 11.09 -22.33 0.99
C GLU A 30 12.58 -22.44 0.71
N VAL A 31 13.12 -23.66 0.81
CA VAL A 31 14.42 -24.00 0.24
C VAL A 31 14.19 -24.47 -1.19
N GLN A 32 14.50 -23.61 -2.16
CA GLN A 32 14.19 -23.86 -3.57
C GLN A 32 15.09 -24.94 -4.19
N VAL A 33 14.56 -26.15 -4.37
CA VAL A 33 15.25 -27.29 -4.97
C VAL A 33 14.35 -28.01 -5.98
N ASN A 34 14.90 -28.39 -7.13
CA ASN A 34 14.23 -29.28 -8.08
C ASN A 34 14.30 -30.72 -7.58
N SER A 35 13.16 -31.34 -7.28
CA SER A 35 13.06 -32.71 -6.78
C SER A 35 11.91 -33.45 -7.48
N GLN A 36 11.87 -34.78 -7.34
CA GLN A 36 10.81 -35.62 -7.92
C GLN A 36 9.42 -35.26 -7.35
N GLN A 37 9.36 -34.74 -6.12
CA GLN A 37 8.13 -34.36 -5.44
C GLN A 37 7.62 -32.97 -5.86
N LYS A 38 8.46 -32.15 -6.50
CA LYS A 38 8.10 -30.80 -6.95
C LYS A 38 7.29 -30.86 -8.24
N THR A 39 6.02 -30.46 -8.14
CA THR A 39 5.10 -30.35 -9.30
C THR A 39 4.63 -28.92 -9.55
N MET A 40 4.69 -28.07 -8.52
CA MET A 40 4.32 -26.65 -8.59
C MET A 40 5.57 -25.77 -8.79
N PRO A 41 5.43 -24.56 -9.34
CA PRO A 41 6.49 -23.54 -9.37
C PRO A 41 7.04 -23.23 -7.96
N PHE A 42 8.20 -22.58 -7.87
CA PHE A 42 8.63 -22.04 -6.56
C PHE A 42 7.64 -20.97 -6.07
N SER A 43 7.62 -20.75 -4.76
CA SER A 43 6.68 -19.90 -4.04
C SER A 43 6.52 -18.50 -4.64
N ASP A 44 7.60 -17.91 -5.13
CA ASP A 44 7.71 -16.57 -5.69
C ASP A 44 8.06 -16.58 -7.19
N GLN A 45 7.92 -17.73 -7.85
CA GLN A 45 8.15 -17.86 -9.29
C GLN A 45 6.98 -17.26 -10.09
N ILE A 46 7.03 -15.94 -10.25
CA ILE A 46 6.10 -15.15 -11.06
C ILE A 46 6.25 -15.39 -12.57
N GLY A 47 5.36 -14.80 -13.36
CA GLY A 47 5.39 -14.83 -14.82
C GLY A 47 4.25 -15.62 -15.47
N ASN A 48 4.29 -15.75 -16.80
CA ASN A 48 3.15 -16.20 -17.60
C ASN A 48 2.67 -17.63 -17.29
N TYR A 49 3.52 -18.50 -16.74
CA TYR A 49 3.10 -19.83 -16.31
C TYR A 49 2.01 -19.78 -15.21
N GLN A 50 2.01 -18.71 -14.41
CA GLN A 50 1.02 -18.47 -13.36
C GLN A 50 -0.33 -17.96 -13.90
N ARG A 51 -0.47 -17.68 -15.21
CA ARG A 51 -1.69 -17.14 -15.84
C ARG A 51 -2.73 -18.21 -16.21
N ASN A 52 -2.55 -19.46 -15.76
CA ASN A 52 -3.62 -20.45 -15.81
C ASN A 52 -4.84 -19.99 -14.98
N LYS A 53 -6.01 -20.62 -15.17
CA LYS A 53 -7.27 -20.23 -14.51
C LYS A 53 -7.72 -21.25 -13.48
N GLY A 54 -8.64 -20.84 -12.61
CA GLY A 54 -9.31 -21.72 -11.66
C GLY A 54 -10.15 -22.79 -12.35
N ILE A 55 -10.09 -24.00 -11.81
CA ILE A 55 -10.87 -25.18 -12.20
C ILE A 55 -11.67 -25.61 -10.96
N PRO A 56 -12.91 -25.09 -10.80
CA PRO A 56 -13.79 -25.46 -9.70
C PRO A 56 -13.99 -26.96 -9.59
N SER A 57 -13.91 -27.48 -8.37
CA SER A 57 -14.15 -28.89 -8.10
C SER A 57 -15.65 -29.25 -8.08
N ALA A 58 -16.54 -28.26 -8.05
CA ALA A 58 -17.99 -28.40 -8.08
C ALA A 58 -18.63 -27.19 -8.80
N SER A 59 -19.93 -27.28 -9.13
CA SER A 59 -20.70 -26.12 -9.60
C SER A 59 -21.07 -25.23 -8.41
N PHE A 60 -20.89 -23.92 -8.61
CA PHE A 60 -21.23 -22.86 -7.67
C PHE A 60 -22.37 -21.97 -8.19
N ASP A 61 -23.14 -22.44 -9.17
CA ASP A 61 -24.22 -21.67 -9.83
C ASP A 61 -25.31 -21.21 -8.86
N LYS A 62 -25.45 -21.89 -7.71
CA LYS A 62 -26.42 -21.56 -6.65
C LYS A 62 -25.77 -21.00 -5.38
N SER A 63 -24.45 -20.84 -5.36
CA SER A 63 -23.72 -20.31 -4.21
C SER A 63 -23.78 -18.79 -4.20
N LYS A 64 -24.35 -18.22 -3.13
CA LYS A 64 -24.33 -16.77 -2.90
C LYS A 64 -23.00 -16.35 -2.28
N VAL A 65 -22.56 -15.14 -2.57
CA VAL A 65 -21.38 -14.53 -1.96
C VAL A 65 -21.79 -13.15 -1.44
N TYR A 66 -21.58 -12.92 -0.14
CA TYR A 66 -21.76 -11.61 0.47
C TYR A 66 -20.39 -10.99 0.75
N ILE A 67 -20.19 -9.73 0.36
CA ILE A 67 -18.92 -9.04 0.52
C ILE A 67 -19.15 -7.76 1.32
N VAL A 68 -18.55 -7.69 2.51
CA VAL A 68 -18.63 -6.53 3.41
C VAL A 68 -17.51 -5.55 3.06
N GLY A 69 -17.90 -4.38 2.55
CA GLY A 69 -17.03 -3.33 2.03
C GLY A 69 -16.80 -3.43 0.52
N SER A 70 -17.09 -2.34 -0.21
CA SER A 70 -16.89 -2.20 -1.66
C SER A 70 -15.57 -1.53 -2.05
N GLY A 71 -14.57 -1.58 -1.16
CA GLY A 71 -13.20 -1.21 -1.51
C GLY A 71 -12.54 -2.22 -2.47
N ILE A 72 -11.32 -1.92 -2.90
CA ILE A 72 -10.58 -2.75 -3.89
C ILE A 72 -10.38 -4.20 -3.45
N ALA A 73 -10.24 -4.47 -2.15
CA ALA A 73 -10.14 -5.84 -1.64
C ALA A 73 -11.43 -6.65 -1.93
N GLY A 74 -12.59 -6.08 -1.59
CA GLY A 74 -13.88 -6.71 -1.85
C GLY A 74 -14.15 -6.88 -3.35
N MET A 75 -13.94 -5.83 -4.14
CA MET A 75 -14.12 -5.87 -5.60
C MET A 75 -13.19 -6.91 -6.27
N SER A 76 -11.95 -7.03 -5.79
CA SER A 76 -11.03 -8.06 -6.25
C SER A 76 -11.53 -9.46 -5.92
N ALA A 77 -12.09 -9.68 -4.72
CA ALA A 77 -12.65 -10.99 -4.34
C ALA A 77 -13.80 -11.37 -5.28
N ALA A 78 -14.70 -10.44 -5.59
CA ALA A 78 -15.76 -10.66 -6.58
C ALA A 78 -15.20 -11.02 -7.97
N TYR A 79 -14.19 -10.29 -8.44
CA TYR A 79 -13.53 -10.58 -9.71
C TYR A 79 -12.98 -12.02 -9.75
N TYR A 80 -12.25 -12.46 -8.73
CA TYR A 80 -11.70 -13.82 -8.67
C TYR A 80 -12.77 -14.91 -8.48
N PHE A 81 -13.84 -14.64 -7.73
CA PHE A 81 -14.98 -15.54 -7.65
C PHE A 81 -15.62 -15.78 -9.02
N ILE A 82 -15.76 -14.73 -9.84
CA ILE A 82 -16.30 -14.83 -11.20
C ILE A 82 -15.28 -15.54 -12.10
N ARG A 83 -14.03 -15.09 -12.12
CA ARG A 83 -13.00 -15.55 -13.06
C ARG A 83 -12.62 -17.01 -12.84
N ASP A 84 -12.27 -17.34 -11.60
CA ASP A 84 -11.61 -18.59 -11.24
C ASP A 84 -12.56 -19.53 -10.46
N GLY A 85 -13.50 -18.97 -9.70
CA GLY A 85 -14.58 -19.73 -9.05
C GLY A 85 -15.76 -20.07 -9.97
N ARG A 86 -15.88 -19.39 -11.12
CA ARG A 86 -17.03 -19.49 -12.05
C ARG A 86 -18.38 -19.22 -11.37
N ILE A 87 -18.38 -18.40 -10.32
CA ILE A 87 -19.61 -17.98 -9.65
C ILE A 87 -20.32 -16.92 -10.53
N PRO A 88 -21.63 -17.07 -10.83
CA PRO A 88 -22.39 -16.05 -11.53
C PRO A 88 -22.36 -14.71 -10.79
N GLY A 89 -22.15 -13.59 -11.50
CA GLY A 89 -22.08 -12.27 -10.86
C GLY A 89 -23.37 -11.91 -10.10
N GLU A 90 -24.53 -12.34 -10.59
CA GLU A 90 -25.84 -12.18 -9.92
C GLU A 90 -25.96 -12.86 -8.54
N ASN A 91 -25.00 -13.72 -8.19
CA ASN A 91 -24.90 -14.34 -6.88
C ASN A 91 -24.04 -13.55 -5.89
N ILE A 92 -23.37 -12.49 -6.33
CA ILE A 92 -22.48 -11.69 -5.51
C ILE A 92 -23.17 -10.38 -5.12
N VAL A 93 -23.21 -10.10 -3.83
CA VAL A 93 -23.81 -8.89 -3.25
C VAL A 93 -22.81 -8.21 -2.33
N PHE A 94 -22.52 -6.95 -2.60
CA PHE A 94 -21.77 -6.08 -1.70
C PHE A 94 -22.69 -5.42 -0.69
N LEU A 95 -22.20 -5.31 0.55
CA LEU A 95 -22.82 -4.54 1.63
C LEU A 95 -21.81 -3.46 2.04
N ASP A 96 -22.12 -2.20 1.75
CA ASP A 96 -21.24 -1.08 2.07
C ASP A 96 -21.90 -0.10 3.04
N GLN A 97 -21.15 0.31 4.06
CA GLN A 97 -21.58 1.29 5.06
C GLN A 97 -21.77 2.68 4.47
N LEU A 98 -20.98 3.05 3.46
CA LEU A 98 -20.99 4.40 2.88
C LEU A 98 -22.06 4.56 1.81
N SER A 99 -22.35 5.81 1.48
CA SER A 99 -23.26 6.20 0.39
C SER A 99 -22.62 6.17 -1.00
N VAL A 100 -21.33 5.82 -1.07
CA VAL A 100 -20.52 5.74 -2.30
C VAL A 100 -19.57 4.55 -2.20
N ASP A 101 -19.26 3.95 -3.34
CA ASP A 101 -18.33 2.83 -3.44
C ASP A 101 -16.84 3.25 -3.36
N GLY A 102 -15.93 2.27 -3.31
CA GLY A 102 -14.49 2.49 -3.48
C GLY A 102 -13.66 2.56 -2.19
N GLY A 103 -14.30 2.80 -1.04
CA GLY A 103 -13.64 2.80 0.27
C GLY A 103 -12.56 3.87 0.36
N SER A 104 -11.33 3.48 0.68
CA SER A 104 -10.21 4.43 0.86
C SER A 104 -9.71 5.07 -0.45
N MET A 105 -10.06 4.54 -1.62
CA MET A 105 -9.69 5.11 -2.91
C MET A 105 -10.78 6.05 -3.41
N ASP A 106 -11.05 7.09 -2.63
CA ASP A 106 -11.99 8.15 -2.99
C ASP A 106 -11.39 9.14 -3.99
N GLY A 107 -12.29 9.76 -4.73
CA GLY A 107 -12.07 10.94 -5.55
C GLY A 107 -13.41 11.62 -5.72
N ALA A 108 -13.65 12.68 -4.97
CA ALA A 108 -14.95 13.36 -4.94
C ALA A 108 -14.79 14.89 -4.98
N GLY A 109 -15.93 15.59 -4.91
CA GLY A 109 -15.98 17.03 -5.03
C GLY A 109 -15.99 17.49 -6.49
N ASN A 110 -15.82 18.80 -6.69
CA ASN A 110 -15.89 19.43 -8.00
C ASN A 110 -15.12 20.77 -7.99
N ALA A 111 -14.94 21.37 -9.16
CA ALA A 111 -14.18 22.63 -9.30
C ALA A 111 -14.80 23.84 -8.58
N LYS A 112 -16.10 23.81 -8.23
CA LYS A 112 -16.80 24.92 -7.56
C LYS A 112 -16.72 24.82 -6.04
N ASP A 113 -16.94 23.64 -5.50
CA ASP A 113 -16.98 23.39 -4.04
C ASP A 113 -15.65 22.87 -3.50
N GLY A 114 -14.69 22.59 -4.38
CA GLY A 114 -13.40 21.97 -4.06
C GLY A 114 -13.43 20.46 -4.23
N TYR A 115 -12.41 19.93 -4.89
CA TYR A 115 -12.12 18.51 -4.92
C TYR A 115 -11.68 18.01 -3.54
N ILE A 116 -11.85 16.71 -3.31
CA ILE A 116 -11.31 16.02 -2.14
C ILE A 116 -10.73 14.67 -2.55
N ILE A 117 -9.49 14.44 -2.11
CA ILE A 117 -8.81 13.15 -2.09
C ILE A 117 -8.20 12.98 -0.71
N ARG A 118 -8.56 11.93 0.01
CA ARG A 118 -7.94 11.62 1.32
C ARG A 118 -6.48 11.17 1.20
N GLY A 119 -6.05 10.73 0.01
CA GLY A 119 -4.66 10.39 -0.28
C GLY A 119 -4.43 9.97 -1.73
N GLY A 120 -3.19 10.18 -2.20
CA GLY A 120 -2.69 9.61 -3.46
C GLY A 120 -2.11 8.20 -3.27
N ARG A 121 -1.85 7.48 -4.36
CA ARG A 121 -1.21 6.15 -4.33
C ARG A 121 0.03 6.15 -5.21
N GLU A 122 1.17 6.06 -4.54
CA GLU A 122 2.47 5.75 -5.14
C GLU A 122 2.51 4.26 -5.46
N MET A 123 2.97 3.88 -6.65
CA MET A 123 2.95 2.49 -7.10
C MET A 123 4.32 2.08 -7.65
N ASP A 124 4.54 0.76 -7.68
CA ASP A 124 5.69 0.13 -8.31
C ASP A 124 5.20 -0.94 -9.30
N MET A 125 6.05 -1.32 -10.24
CA MET A 125 5.73 -2.32 -11.27
C MET A 125 5.52 -3.72 -10.69
N THR A 126 6.04 -3.98 -9.49
CA THR A 126 5.93 -5.27 -8.79
C THR A 126 4.57 -5.52 -8.12
N TYR A 127 3.54 -4.75 -8.43
CA TYR A 127 2.17 -4.96 -7.96
C TYR A 127 1.50 -6.10 -8.76
N GLU A 128 2.09 -7.29 -8.66
CA GLU A 128 1.79 -8.47 -9.49
C GLU A 128 0.33 -8.91 -9.39
N ASN A 129 -0.24 -8.88 -8.18
CA ASN A 129 -1.63 -9.31 -8.00
C ASN A 129 -2.61 -8.27 -8.55
N LEU A 130 -2.31 -6.98 -8.38
CA LEU A 130 -3.08 -5.90 -8.99
C LEU A 130 -3.08 -6.01 -10.52
N TRP A 131 -1.90 -6.16 -11.13
CA TRP A 131 -1.78 -6.26 -12.59
C TRP A 131 -2.31 -7.58 -13.15
N ASP A 132 -2.39 -8.66 -12.36
CA ASP A 132 -3.11 -9.90 -12.71
C ASP A 132 -4.61 -9.67 -12.95
N ILE A 133 -5.21 -8.68 -12.28
CA ILE A 133 -6.59 -8.25 -12.54
C ILE A 133 -6.63 -7.24 -13.69
N PHE A 134 -5.92 -6.10 -13.53
CA PHE A 134 -6.18 -4.91 -14.33
C PHE A 134 -5.70 -5.00 -15.78
N GLN A 135 -4.94 -6.04 -16.14
CA GLN A 135 -4.70 -6.39 -17.54
C GLN A 135 -5.95 -6.93 -18.27
N ASP A 136 -6.97 -7.37 -17.52
CA ASP A 136 -8.22 -7.94 -18.06
C ASP A 136 -9.44 -7.02 -17.78
N ILE A 137 -9.24 -5.85 -17.16
CA ILE A 137 -10.29 -4.86 -16.91
C ILE A 137 -10.27 -3.84 -18.04
N PRO A 138 -11.42 -3.56 -18.71
CA PRO A 138 -11.49 -2.57 -19.79
C PRO A 138 -10.92 -1.21 -19.38
N ALA A 139 -10.14 -0.61 -20.27
CA ALA A 139 -9.61 0.74 -20.11
C ALA A 139 -10.74 1.76 -19.90
N LEU A 140 -10.43 2.85 -19.18
CA LEU A 140 -11.35 3.96 -19.01
C LEU A 140 -11.44 4.83 -20.26
N GLU A 141 -10.30 5.08 -20.91
CA GLU A 141 -10.18 6.07 -22.00
C GLU A 141 -9.78 5.48 -23.35
N LEU A 142 -9.25 4.26 -23.37
CA LEU A 142 -8.95 3.55 -24.62
C LEU A 142 -10.15 2.65 -25.01
N PRO A 143 -10.43 2.50 -26.32
CA PRO A 143 -11.50 1.63 -26.78
C PRO A 143 -11.16 0.14 -26.55
N GLU A 144 -12.14 -0.74 -26.71
CA GLU A 144 -11.84 -2.17 -26.77
C GLU A 144 -10.83 -2.48 -27.90
N PRO A 145 -9.88 -3.42 -27.70
CA PRO A 145 -9.77 -4.36 -26.58
C PRO A 145 -8.79 -3.92 -25.47
N TYR A 146 -8.46 -2.62 -25.35
CA TYR A 146 -7.46 -2.14 -24.38
C TYR A 146 -7.95 -2.23 -22.93
N SER A 147 -6.99 -2.42 -22.02
CA SER A 147 -7.18 -2.60 -20.58
C SER A 147 -6.70 -1.39 -19.76
N VAL A 148 -7.06 -1.35 -18.47
CA VAL A 148 -6.51 -0.37 -17.52
C VAL A 148 -4.99 -0.44 -17.46
N LEU A 149 -4.39 -1.65 -17.56
CA LEU A 149 -2.93 -1.78 -17.64
C LEU A 149 -2.36 -1.11 -18.90
N ASP A 150 -3.06 -1.19 -20.04
CA ASP A 150 -2.59 -0.61 -21.31
C ASP A 150 -2.56 0.93 -21.23
N GLU A 151 -3.63 1.56 -20.75
CA GLU A 151 -3.64 3.03 -20.59
C GLU A 151 -2.71 3.51 -19.48
N TYR A 152 -2.56 2.72 -18.41
CA TYR A 152 -1.60 2.99 -17.35
C TYR A 152 -0.16 3.00 -17.87
N ARG A 153 0.20 2.02 -18.70
CA ARG A 153 1.52 1.97 -19.33
C ARG A 153 1.68 3.03 -20.41
N LEU A 154 0.64 3.32 -21.18
CA LEU A 154 0.70 4.36 -22.20
C LEU A 154 1.16 5.71 -21.62
N VAL A 155 0.63 6.11 -20.46
CA VAL A 155 1.07 7.35 -19.81
C VAL A 155 2.45 7.22 -19.15
N ASN A 156 2.71 6.15 -18.39
CA ASN A 156 3.96 6.04 -17.61
C ASN A 156 5.19 5.71 -18.48
N ASP A 157 5.05 4.93 -19.56
CA ASP A 157 6.15 4.59 -20.47
C ASP A 157 6.62 5.83 -21.28
N ASN A 158 5.74 6.83 -21.45
CA ASN A 158 6.01 8.04 -22.25
C ASN A 158 6.25 9.30 -21.40
N ASP A 159 6.05 9.22 -20.09
CA ASP A 159 6.28 10.30 -19.13
C ASP A 159 6.78 9.74 -17.80
N PRO A 160 8.09 9.42 -17.67
CA PRO A 160 8.64 8.85 -16.46
C PRO A 160 8.50 9.80 -15.28
N ASN A 161 8.16 9.25 -14.11
CA ASN A 161 8.06 10.04 -12.88
C ASN A 161 9.44 10.23 -12.25
N TYR A 162 9.73 11.44 -11.80
CA TYR A 162 10.85 11.75 -10.90
C TYR A 162 10.64 13.16 -10.30
N SER A 163 11.35 13.47 -9.23
CA SER A 163 11.33 14.76 -8.53
C SER A 163 12.65 15.52 -8.72
N LYS A 164 12.55 16.83 -8.90
CA LYS A 164 13.71 17.75 -8.86
C LYS A 164 13.82 18.53 -7.54
N ALA A 165 12.89 18.34 -6.61
CA ALA A 165 12.75 19.15 -5.41
C ALA A 165 12.18 18.34 -4.22
N ARG A 166 12.63 17.09 -4.05
CA ARG A 166 12.09 16.13 -3.08
C ARG A 166 12.03 16.68 -1.65
N LEU A 167 13.03 17.46 -1.25
CA LEU A 167 13.15 18.09 0.05
C LEU A 167 13.32 19.60 -0.10
N ILE A 168 12.58 20.37 0.71
CA ILE A 168 12.77 21.82 0.86
C ILE A 168 12.95 22.20 2.34
N HIS A 169 13.54 23.37 2.56
CA HIS A 169 13.70 24.00 3.88
C HIS A 169 13.92 25.52 3.71
N ASN A 170 14.09 26.25 4.81
CA ASN A 170 14.45 27.67 4.82
C ASN A 170 13.55 28.51 3.89
N GLN A 171 12.23 28.31 4.05
CA GLN A 171 11.18 29.01 3.30
C GLN A 171 11.30 28.91 1.76
N GLY A 172 11.45 27.68 1.26
CA GLY A 172 11.29 27.36 -0.16
C GLY A 172 12.59 27.05 -0.90
N GLN A 173 13.71 26.91 -0.18
CA GLN A 173 14.99 26.49 -0.74
C GLN A 173 15.01 24.96 -0.88
N ILE A 174 15.48 24.46 -2.02
CA ILE A 174 15.67 23.02 -2.22
C ILE A 174 16.86 22.57 -1.36
N LYS A 175 16.61 21.62 -0.45
CA LYS A 175 17.64 20.97 0.35
C LYS A 175 18.30 19.89 -0.49
N ASP A 176 19.61 19.69 -0.37
CA ASP A 176 20.28 18.57 -1.04
C ASP A 176 19.67 17.22 -0.60
N PHE A 177 19.18 16.49 -1.60
CA PHE A 177 18.54 15.18 -1.47
C PHE A 177 19.30 14.10 -2.27
N SER A 178 20.53 14.37 -2.71
CA SER A 178 21.33 13.43 -3.50
C SER A 178 21.79 12.18 -2.73
N LYS A 179 21.83 12.29 -1.40
CA LYS A 179 22.37 11.31 -0.44
C LYS A 179 21.35 10.95 0.65
N PHE A 180 21.49 9.73 1.17
CA PHE A 180 20.79 9.23 2.35
C PHE A 180 21.36 9.76 3.66
N GLY A 181 22.68 9.97 3.72
CA GLY A 181 23.33 10.50 4.91
C GLY A 181 23.22 9.56 6.12
N LEU A 182 23.38 8.26 5.89
CA LEU A 182 23.39 7.24 6.94
C LEU A 182 24.82 7.06 7.48
N GLU A 183 24.97 7.10 8.81
CA GLU A 183 26.24 6.72 9.44
C GLU A 183 26.50 5.22 9.29
N LYS A 184 27.77 4.80 9.38
CA LYS A 184 28.15 3.37 9.27
C LYS A 184 27.39 2.46 10.23
N LYS A 185 27.13 2.93 11.46
CA LYS A 185 26.36 2.17 12.45
C LYS A 185 24.88 2.03 12.06
N ASP A 186 24.32 3.05 11.43
CA ASP A 186 22.92 3.06 10.98
C ASP A 186 22.75 2.15 9.74
N GLN A 187 23.71 2.18 8.81
CA GLN A 187 23.77 1.22 7.70
C GLN A 187 23.81 -0.23 8.21
N LEU A 188 24.66 -0.50 9.21
CA LEU A 188 24.77 -1.83 9.82
C LEU A 188 23.47 -2.24 10.54
N ALA A 189 22.77 -1.30 11.19
CA ALA A 189 21.49 -1.55 11.82
C ALA A 189 20.42 -1.98 10.80
N ILE A 190 20.37 -1.35 9.62
CA ILE A 190 19.48 -1.78 8.52
C ILE A 190 19.81 -3.21 8.09
N VAL A 191 21.09 -3.54 7.87
CA VAL A 191 21.51 -4.89 7.49
C VAL A 191 21.13 -5.93 8.55
N LYS A 192 21.36 -5.61 9.83
CA LYS A 192 20.96 -6.48 10.95
C LYS A 192 19.46 -6.67 11.00
N LEU A 193 18.66 -5.62 10.75
CA LEU A 193 17.21 -5.73 10.68
C LEU A 193 16.78 -6.66 9.55
N LEU A 194 17.37 -6.55 8.35
CA LEU A 194 17.10 -7.46 7.22
C LEU A 194 17.44 -8.92 7.54
N MET A 195 18.45 -9.17 8.36
CA MET A 195 18.84 -10.53 8.79
C MET A 195 18.00 -11.11 9.93
N LYS A 196 17.30 -10.28 10.72
CA LYS A 196 16.45 -10.76 11.82
C LYS A 196 15.29 -11.61 11.31
N LYS A 197 14.83 -12.56 12.13
CA LYS A 197 13.61 -13.31 11.85
C LYS A 197 12.38 -12.43 12.11
N LYS A 198 11.30 -12.67 11.35
CA LYS A 198 10.04 -11.90 11.52
C LYS A 198 9.46 -12.09 12.92
N GLU A 199 9.57 -13.31 13.44
CA GLU A 199 9.04 -13.76 14.72
C GLU A 199 9.80 -13.18 15.94
N GLU A 200 10.89 -12.44 15.72
CA GLU A 200 11.70 -11.81 16.79
C GLU A 200 11.38 -10.32 16.98
N LEU A 201 10.38 -9.78 16.26
CA LEU A 201 10.07 -8.35 16.20
C LEU A 201 8.71 -7.98 16.78
N ASP A 202 8.08 -8.91 17.50
CA ASP A 202 6.78 -8.70 18.13
C ASP A 202 6.80 -7.45 19.04
N ASP A 203 5.84 -6.56 18.82
CA ASP A 203 5.59 -5.33 19.57
C ASP A 203 6.71 -4.27 19.59
N LEU A 204 7.82 -4.48 18.88
CA LEU A 204 8.90 -3.49 18.77
C LEU A 204 8.51 -2.32 17.86
N THR A 205 8.87 -1.11 18.28
CA THR A 205 8.73 0.10 17.46
C THR A 205 10.02 0.44 16.71
N ILE A 206 9.92 1.27 15.68
CA ILE A 206 11.08 1.76 14.91
C ILE A 206 12.08 2.49 15.82
N GLN A 207 11.59 3.38 16.70
CA GLN A 207 12.42 4.15 17.63
C GLN A 207 13.03 3.32 18.77
N ASP A 208 12.50 2.12 19.06
CA ASP A 208 13.13 1.21 20.03
C ASP A 208 14.42 0.60 19.48
N TYR A 209 14.59 0.59 18.15
CA TYR A 209 15.69 -0.09 17.47
C TYR A 209 16.70 0.86 16.81
N PHE A 210 16.21 1.87 16.09
CA PHE A 210 17.07 2.78 15.36
C PHE A 210 17.53 3.96 16.21
N SER A 211 18.74 4.44 15.93
CA SER A 211 19.36 5.57 16.59
C SER A 211 18.70 6.92 16.24
N GLU A 212 19.01 7.95 17.01
CA GLU A 212 18.62 9.32 16.67
C GLU A 212 19.28 9.83 15.38
N SER A 213 20.52 9.39 15.06
CA SER A 213 21.18 9.75 13.79
C SER A 213 20.44 9.17 12.60
N PHE A 214 19.96 7.92 12.69
CA PHE A 214 19.11 7.33 11.66
C PHE A 214 17.81 8.13 11.51
N LEU A 215 17.12 8.44 12.61
CA LEU A 215 15.82 9.14 12.59
C LEU A 215 15.92 10.58 12.07
N ASN A 216 17.11 11.17 12.04
CA ASN A 216 17.38 12.50 11.47
C ASN A 216 18.06 12.46 10.09
N SER A 217 18.34 11.27 9.55
CA SER A 217 18.95 11.09 8.23
C SER A 217 17.99 11.46 7.10
N ASN A 218 18.52 11.85 5.94
CA ASN A 218 17.70 12.03 4.73
C ASN A 218 16.98 10.73 4.35
N PHE A 219 17.60 9.56 4.55
CA PHE A 219 16.96 8.26 4.36
C PHE A 219 15.64 8.16 5.11
N TRP A 220 15.64 8.47 6.42
CA TRP A 220 14.41 8.38 7.21
C TRP A 220 13.40 9.44 6.79
N PHE A 221 13.82 10.66 6.41
CA PHE A 221 12.90 11.65 5.82
C PHE A 221 12.23 11.13 4.56
N PHE A 222 12.98 10.51 3.63
CA PHE A 222 12.41 9.92 2.42
C PHE A 222 11.40 8.83 2.78
N TRP A 223 11.85 7.85 3.58
CA TRP A 223 11.10 6.67 3.94
C TRP A 223 9.80 7.00 4.69
N ARG A 224 9.92 7.81 5.74
CA ARG A 224 8.79 8.12 6.62
C ARG A 224 7.72 8.92 5.92
N THR A 225 8.09 9.82 5.01
CA THR A 225 7.11 10.66 4.33
C THR A 225 6.49 9.94 3.14
N MET A 226 7.25 9.21 2.33
CA MET A 226 6.65 8.49 1.20
C MET A 226 5.72 7.35 1.65
N PHE A 227 6.03 6.70 2.77
CA PHE A 227 5.25 5.59 3.29
C PHE A 227 4.37 5.94 4.49
N ALA A 228 4.35 7.21 4.93
CA ALA A 228 3.63 7.65 6.13
C ALA A 228 3.98 6.88 7.42
N PHE A 229 5.25 6.51 7.59
CA PHE A 229 5.73 5.93 8.85
C PHE A 229 5.94 7.00 9.93
N GLU A 230 5.65 6.59 11.16
CA GLU A 230 6.00 7.32 12.36
C GLU A 230 6.98 6.53 13.20
N ASN A 231 7.72 7.24 14.04
CA ASN A 231 8.79 6.65 14.84
C ASN A 231 8.28 5.55 15.80
N TRP A 232 7.01 5.62 16.22
CA TRP A 232 6.36 4.64 17.10
C TRP A 232 5.67 3.48 16.36
N HIS A 233 5.73 3.43 15.03
CA HIS A 233 5.15 2.33 14.26
C HIS A 233 6.00 1.05 14.35
N SER A 234 5.40 -0.06 13.90
CA SER A 234 5.96 -1.41 13.91
C SER A 234 7.31 -1.48 13.19
N LEU A 235 8.31 -2.00 13.91
CA LEU A 235 9.61 -2.35 13.34
C LEU A 235 9.51 -3.50 12.33
N LEU A 236 8.59 -4.45 12.57
CA LEU A 236 8.31 -5.54 11.63
C LEU A 236 7.80 -5.02 10.30
N GLU A 237 6.86 -4.07 10.27
CA GLU A 237 6.41 -3.47 9.01
C GLU A 237 7.55 -2.72 8.30
N CYS A 238 8.35 -1.94 9.04
CA CYS A 238 9.52 -1.28 8.45
C CYS A 238 10.49 -2.29 7.79
N LYS A 239 10.77 -3.41 8.46
CA LYS A 239 11.54 -4.53 7.89
C LYS A 239 10.89 -5.11 6.63
N LEU A 240 9.59 -5.40 6.66
CA LEU A 240 8.89 -5.98 5.52
C LEU A 240 8.96 -5.07 4.29
N TYR A 241 8.82 -3.75 4.48
CA TYR A 241 9.02 -2.75 3.42
C TYR A 241 10.43 -2.79 2.83
N MET A 242 11.47 -2.92 3.67
CA MET A 242 12.86 -3.05 3.18
C MET A 242 13.06 -4.31 2.33
N HIS A 243 12.48 -5.45 2.73
CA HIS A 243 12.51 -6.66 1.89
C HIS A 243 11.69 -6.48 0.60
N ARG A 244 10.53 -5.82 0.68
CA ARG A 244 9.57 -5.66 -0.42
C ARG A 244 10.07 -4.74 -1.53
N PHE A 245 10.82 -3.70 -1.17
CA PHE A 245 11.24 -2.62 -2.06
C PHE A 245 12.77 -2.43 -2.12
N LEU A 246 13.54 -3.48 -1.81
CA LEU A 246 15.00 -3.41 -1.88
C LEU A 246 15.51 -2.97 -3.26
N HIS A 247 14.82 -3.38 -4.32
CA HIS A 247 15.14 -3.03 -5.71
C HIS A 247 14.88 -1.57 -6.07
N ALA A 248 14.07 -0.86 -5.29
CA ALA A 248 13.63 0.50 -5.54
C ALA A 248 14.39 1.55 -4.72
N ILE A 249 15.26 1.10 -3.81
CA ILE A 249 15.89 1.95 -2.79
C ILE A 249 16.70 3.11 -3.40
N ASP A 250 17.41 2.88 -4.49
CA ASP A 250 18.21 3.89 -5.20
C ASP A 250 17.37 5.05 -5.77
N GLY A 251 16.13 4.77 -6.16
CA GLY A 251 15.19 5.74 -6.70
C GLY A 251 14.28 6.41 -5.65
N MET A 252 14.41 6.09 -4.36
CA MET A 252 13.54 6.69 -3.33
C MET A 252 13.82 8.17 -3.08
N LYS A 253 15.06 8.61 -3.30
CA LYS A 253 15.49 10.00 -3.09
C LYS A 253 14.90 10.98 -4.12
N ASP A 254 14.58 10.49 -5.32
CA ASP A 254 14.06 11.29 -6.43
C ASP A 254 12.77 10.73 -7.03
N PHE A 255 12.19 9.70 -6.41
CA PHE A 255 10.97 9.02 -6.87
C PHE A 255 11.01 8.46 -8.30
N SER A 256 12.21 8.25 -8.86
CA SER A 256 12.37 7.59 -10.17
C SER A 256 11.92 6.13 -10.18
N CYS A 257 11.77 5.51 -9.01
CA CYS A 257 11.25 4.16 -8.86
C CYS A 257 9.73 4.06 -8.84
N LEU A 258 9.01 5.19 -8.86
CA LEU A 258 7.55 5.21 -8.77
C LEU A 258 6.88 5.36 -10.13
N VAL A 259 5.68 4.81 -10.23
CA VAL A 259 4.74 5.03 -11.33
C VAL A 259 3.39 5.44 -10.78
N PHE A 260 2.66 6.28 -11.52
CA PHE A 260 1.41 6.87 -11.05
C PHE A 260 0.27 6.64 -12.03
N PRO A 261 -0.97 6.41 -11.55
CA PRO A 261 -2.14 6.45 -12.41
C PRO A 261 -2.32 7.82 -13.05
N LYS A 262 -3.03 7.88 -14.18
CA LYS A 262 -3.35 9.15 -14.85
C LYS A 262 -4.20 10.07 -13.96
N TYR A 263 -5.22 9.49 -13.31
CA TYR A 263 -6.17 10.20 -12.44
C TYR A 263 -6.05 9.76 -10.98
N ASN A 264 -6.91 10.30 -10.13
CA ASN A 264 -7.20 9.72 -8.82
C ASN A 264 -7.56 8.23 -8.96
N GLN A 265 -7.44 7.49 -7.85
CA GLN A 265 -7.60 6.03 -7.88
C GLN A 265 -9.07 5.59 -7.97
N TYR A 266 -10.02 6.46 -7.62
CA TYR A 266 -11.44 6.17 -7.84
C TYR A 266 -11.74 6.07 -9.33
N ASP A 267 -11.36 7.08 -10.10
CA ASP A 267 -11.58 7.10 -11.55
C ASP A 267 -10.70 6.07 -12.27
N THR A 268 -9.43 5.91 -11.88
CA THR A 268 -8.51 5.01 -12.59
C THR A 268 -8.79 3.52 -12.32
N TYR A 269 -9.17 3.15 -11.09
CA TYR A 269 -9.23 1.73 -10.69
C TYR A 269 -10.61 1.28 -10.23
N ILE A 270 -11.23 2.02 -9.30
CA ILE A 270 -12.54 1.63 -8.74
C ILE A 270 -13.62 1.66 -9.83
N THR A 271 -13.70 2.75 -10.58
CA THR A 271 -14.75 2.93 -11.58
C THR A 271 -14.71 1.87 -12.69
N PRO A 272 -13.56 1.58 -13.34
CA PRO A 272 -13.48 0.51 -14.34
C PRO A 272 -13.82 -0.87 -13.77
N LEU A 273 -13.31 -1.21 -12.59
CA LEU A 273 -13.58 -2.50 -11.96
C LEU A 273 -15.05 -2.63 -11.55
N ARG A 274 -15.66 -1.59 -10.97
CA ARG A 274 -17.08 -1.57 -10.63
C ARG A 274 -17.94 -1.76 -11.88
N LYS A 275 -17.71 -0.99 -12.94
CA LYS A 275 -18.44 -1.10 -14.21
C LYS A 275 -18.35 -2.52 -14.78
N PHE A 276 -17.16 -3.13 -14.73
CA PHE A 276 -16.97 -4.51 -15.15
C PHE A 276 -17.82 -5.49 -14.32
N LEU A 277 -17.81 -5.37 -12.99
CA LEU A 277 -18.56 -6.24 -12.09
C LEU A 277 -20.09 -6.06 -12.25
N GLU A 278 -20.57 -4.83 -12.33
CA GLU A 278 -21.99 -4.52 -12.61
C GLU A 278 -22.42 -5.11 -13.96
N GLY A 279 -21.58 -5.01 -14.99
CA GLY A 279 -21.80 -5.64 -16.29
C GLY A 279 -21.87 -7.18 -16.26
N LYS A 280 -21.38 -7.81 -15.19
CA LYS A 280 -21.54 -9.26 -14.90
C LYS A 280 -22.74 -9.57 -14.01
N GLY A 281 -23.51 -8.56 -13.58
CA GLY A 281 -24.71 -8.71 -12.76
C GLY A 281 -24.46 -8.63 -11.25
N VAL A 282 -23.27 -8.26 -10.81
CA VAL A 282 -22.95 -8.05 -9.38
C VAL A 282 -23.79 -6.90 -8.82
N LYS A 283 -24.25 -7.03 -7.56
CA LYS A 283 -25.07 -6.02 -6.89
C LYS A 283 -24.28 -5.32 -5.79
N ILE A 284 -24.51 -4.02 -5.62
CA ILE A 284 -23.94 -3.22 -4.54
C ILE A 284 -25.08 -2.58 -3.74
N GLU A 285 -25.13 -2.89 -2.46
CA GLU A 285 -26.06 -2.28 -1.50
C GLU A 285 -25.29 -1.30 -0.60
N LEU A 286 -25.43 -0.02 -0.92
CA LEU A 286 -24.86 1.10 -0.16
C LEU A 286 -25.68 1.38 1.11
N ASN A 287 -25.15 2.20 2.01
CA ASN A 287 -25.78 2.58 3.29
C ASN A 287 -26.26 1.37 4.13
N THR A 288 -25.51 0.27 4.08
CA THR A 288 -25.75 -0.97 4.82
C THR A 288 -24.57 -1.24 5.74
N LEU A 289 -24.71 -0.90 7.02
CA LEU A 289 -23.68 -1.14 8.03
C LEU A 289 -23.78 -2.59 8.54
N VAL A 290 -22.75 -3.41 8.33
CA VAL A 290 -22.67 -4.74 8.94
C VAL A 290 -22.10 -4.62 10.36
N LYS A 291 -22.87 -5.04 11.36
CA LYS A 291 -22.54 -4.90 12.79
C LYS A 291 -21.88 -6.14 13.36
N ASP A 292 -22.29 -7.32 12.91
CA ASP A 292 -21.75 -8.60 13.37
C ASP A 292 -22.07 -9.74 12.38
N LEU A 293 -21.40 -10.89 12.55
CA LEU A 293 -21.72 -12.15 11.88
C LEU A 293 -22.24 -13.18 12.88
N ASP A 294 -23.25 -13.93 12.48
CA ASP A 294 -23.71 -15.10 13.23
C ASP A 294 -22.87 -16.32 12.79
N ILE A 295 -21.96 -16.76 13.66
CA ILE A 295 -21.00 -17.85 13.37
C ILE A 295 -21.31 -19.03 14.28
N HIS A 296 -21.72 -20.14 13.67
CA HIS A 296 -21.80 -21.43 14.34
C HIS A 296 -20.39 -21.99 14.54
N ILE A 297 -20.04 -22.33 15.78
CA ILE A 297 -18.73 -22.87 16.16
C ILE A 297 -18.95 -24.17 16.92
N ASP A 298 -18.41 -25.27 16.39
CA ASP A 298 -18.46 -26.59 17.00
C ASP A 298 -17.11 -27.31 16.85
N THR A 299 -17.09 -28.63 17.08
CA THR A 299 -15.89 -29.45 16.93
C THR A 299 -15.48 -29.70 15.48
N GLU A 300 -16.38 -29.49 14.52
CA GLU A 300 -16.14 -29.70 13.09
C GLU A 300 -15.61 -28.43 12.41
N GLY A 301 -15.95 -27.24 12.94
CA GLY A 301 -15.35 -25.99 12.47
C GLY A 301 -16.16 -24.73 12.80
N LYS A 302 -16.04 -23.74 11.92
CA LYS A 302 -16.67 -22.41 12.01
C LYS A 302 -17.41 -22.11 10.71
N VAL A 303 -18.71 -21.86 10.81
CA VAL A 303 -19.60 -21.60 9.66
C VAL A 303 -20.43 -20.35 9.93
N VAL A 304 -20.41 -19.40 9.00
CA VAL A 304 -21.30 -18.24 9.04
C VAL A 304 -22.70 -18.64 8.59
N GLU A 305 -23.70 -18.41 9.44
CA GLU A 305 -25.11 -18.71 9.18
C GLU A 305 -25.97 -17.44 8.99
N GLY A 306 -25.44 -16.27 9.33
CA GLY A 306 -26.14 -15.00 9.17
C GLY A 306 -25.24 -13.77 9.22
N ILE A 307 -25.72 -12.67 8.65
CA ILE A 307 -25.10 -11.34 8.71
C ILE A 307 -26.07 -10.41 9.44
N ILE A 308 -25.62 -9.77 10.52
CA ILE A 308 -26.40 -8.79 11.28
C ILE A 308 -26.00 -7.42 10.75
N ALA A 309 -26.94 -6.76 10.07
CA ALA A 309 -26.71 -5.48 9.43
C ALA A 309 -27.74 -4.44 9.87
N GLU A 310 -27.45 -3.17 9.59
CA GLU A 310 -28.36 -2.05 9.76
C GLU A 310 -28.61 -1.41 8.39
N ARG A 311 -29.89 -1.23 8.07
CA ARG A 311 -30.36 -0.54 6.87
C ARG A 311 -31.41 0.49 7.29
N ASP A 312 -31.24 1.74 6.87
CA ASP A 312 -32.16 2.84 7.21
C ASP A 312 -32.48 2.93 8.72
N GLY A 313 -31.47 2.73 9.57
CA GLY A 313 -31.59 2.74 11.03
C GLY A 313 -32.32 1.53 11.63
N LYS A 314 -32.63 0.50 10.84
CA LYS A 314 -33.27 -0.74 11.29
C LYS A 314 -32.30 -1.90 11.19
N GLU A 315 -32.24 -2.67 12.26
CA GLU A 315 -31.50 -3.92 12.26
C GLU A 315 -32.20 -4.98 11.39
N VAL A 316 -31.43 -5.64 10.54
CA VAL A 316 -31.85 -6.72 9.66
C VAL A 316 -30.88 -7.88 9.79
N LYS A 317 -31.42 -9.11 9.77
CA LYS A 317 -30.61 -10.34 9.71
C LYS A 317 -30.72 -10.94 8.31
N ILE A 318 -29.59 -11.01 7.61
CA ILE A 318 -29.48 -11.64 6.29
C ILE A 318 -29.07 -13.11 6.51
N PRO A 319 -29.92 -14.10 6.20
CA PRO A 319 -29.54 -15.50 6.35
C PRO A 319 -28.47 -15.91 5.33
N VAL A 320 -27.45 -16.62 5.79
CA VAL A 320 -26.37 -17.17 4.96
C VAL A 320 -26.60 -18.68 4.81
N GLY A 321 -26.85 -19.13 3.59
CA GLY A 321 -27.09 -20.54 3.32
C GLY A 321 -25.82 -21.39 3.45
N LYS A 322 -25.97 -22.70 3.65
CA LYS A 322 -24.86 -23.67 3.84
C LYS A 322 -23.79 -23.71 2.73
N LYS A 323 -24.12 -23.19 1.54
CA LYS A 323 -23.21 -23.14 0.37
C LYS A 323 -22.83 -21.70 -0.02
N ALA A 324 -23.16 -20.73 0.82
CA ALA A 324 -22.84 -19.34 0.61
C ALA A 324 -21.54 -18.98 1.30
N TYR A 325 -20.84 -17.99 0.75
CA TYR A 325 -19.56 -17.49 1.25
C TYR A 325 -19.72 -16.04 1.72
N VAL A 326 -18.94 -15.67 2.74
CA VAL A 326 -18.89 -14.31 3.26
C VAL A 326 -17.44 -13.83 3.21
N ILE A 327 -17.23 -12.65 2.64
CA ILE A 327 -15.95 -11.95 2.63
C ILE A 327 -16.08 -10.68 3.47
N VAL A 328 -15.14 -10.42 4.36
CA VAL A 328 -15.15 -9.24 5.23
C VAL A 328 -13.85 -8.46 5.07
N THR A 329 -13.98 -7.17 4.77
CA THR A 329 -12.88 -6.22 5.01
C THR A 329 -12.89 -5.85 6.50
N THR A 330 -11.93 -6.34 7.28
CA THR A 330 -11.99 -6.32 8.76
C THR A 330 -11.69 -4.97 9.40
N GLY A 331 -11.21 -3.99 8.64
CA GLY A 331 -10.95 -2.64 9.13
C GLY A 331 -10.68 -1.70 7.98
N SER A 332 -10.94 -0.42 8.20
CA SER A 332 -10.69 0.64 7.21
C SER A 332 -9.81 1.72 7.82
N MET A 333 -8.73 2.05 7.13
CA MET A 333 -7.83 3.15 7.52
C MET A 333 -8.52 4.51 7.41
N THR A 334 -9.61 4.62 6.65
CA THR A 334 -10.37 5.86 6.43
C THR A 334 -11.70 5.90 7.20
N GLU A 335 -11.88 4.98 8.15
CA GLU A 335 -13.04 4.97 9.06
C GLU A 335 -13.07 6.26 9.90
N ASP A 336 -14.26 6.78 10.19
CA ASP A 336 -14.49 8.01 10.98
C ASP A 336 -13.68 9.23 10.52
N THR A 337 -13.59 9.46 9.21
CA THR A 337 -12.95 10.70 8.69
C THR A 337 -13.77 11.93 9.07
N PHE A 338 -13.12 12.94 9.64
CA PHE A 338 -13.70 14.26 9.91
C PHE A 338 -13.21 15.27 8.86
N TYR A 339 -14.15 15.98 8.24
CA TYR A 339 -13.84 16.92 7.17
C TYR A 339 -13.83 18.36 7.67
N GLY A 340 -12.89 19.15 7.16
CA GLY A 340 -12.83 20.61 7.29
C GLY A 340 -12.83 21.30 5.92
N ASP A 341 -12.86 22.62 5.94
CA ASP A 341 -12.79 23.48 4.75
C ASP A 341 -11.98 24.76 5.02
N ASN A 342 -11.92 25.67 4.04
CA ASN A 342 -11.24 26.97 4.16
C ASN A 342 -11.49 27.70 5.49
N LYS A 343 -12.72 27.64 6.03
CA LYS A 343 -13.15 28.45 7.18
C LYS A 343 -13.48 27.62 8.42
N THR A 344 -13.47 26.29 8.30
CA THR A 344 -13.89 25.37 9.35
C THR A 344 -12.84 24.29 9.56
N ALA A 345 -12.24 24.23 10.74
CA ALA A 345 -11.38 23.11 11.13
C ALA A 345 -12.23 21.83 11.30
N PRO A 346 -11.66 20.63 11.09
CA PRO A 346 -12.39 19.39 11.32
C PRO A 346 -12.82 19.28 12.80
N VAL A 347 -14.12 19.12 13.05
CA VAL A 347 -14.64 18.91 14.41
C VAL A 347 -14.47 17.44 14.78
N ILE A 348 -13.35 17.12 15.41
CA ILE A 348 -13.03 15.75 15.84
C ILE A 348 -13.97 15.36 16.98
N ALA A 349 -14.85 14.39 16.72
CA ALA A 349 -15.86 13.94 17.68
C ALA A 349 -15.45 12.71 18.50
N ILE A 350 -14.22 12.23 18.33
CA ILE A 350 -13.67 11.07 19.05
C ILE A 350 -12.31 11.41 19.66
N ASP A 351 -11.98 10.72 20.74
CA ASP A 351 -10.70 10.79 21.40
C ASP A 351 -10.21 9.37 21.75
N ASN A 352 -9.09 9.25 22.46
CA ASN A 352 -8.60 7.94 22.88
C ASN A 352 -9.60 7.18 23.78
N SER A 353 -10.48 7.86 24.52
CA SER A 353 -11.49 7.22 25.38
C SER A 353 -12.63 6.57 24.60
N THR A 354 -12.90 7.06 23.40
CA THR A 354 -13.98 6.59 22.50
C THR A 354 -13.45 5.95 21.21
N SER A 355 -12.13 5.83 21.06
CA SER A 355 -11.46 5.26 19.89
C SER A 355 -11.86 3.80 19.62
N GLY A 356 -12.00 3.47 18.34
CA GLY A 356 -12.35 2.13 17.86
C GLY A 356 -13.79 1.71 18.14
N GLN A 357 -14.69 2.66 18.43
CA GLN A 357 -16.12 2.40 18.66
C GLN A 357 -16.98 2.64 17.41
N SER A 358 -16.35 2.90 16.26
CA SER A 358 -17.01 3.08 14.98
C SER A 358 -17.70 1.81 14.49
N GLY A 359 -18.56 1.94 13.46
CA GLY A 359 -19.26 0.81 12.85
C GLY A 359 -18.31 -0.26 12.31
N GLY A 360 -17.31 0.15 11.52
CA GLY A 360 -16.32 -0.75 10.92
C GLY A 360 -15.49 -1.51 11.97
N TRP A 361 -15.00 -0.81 13.00
CA TRP A 361 -14.20 -1.45 14.06
C TRP A 361 -15.01 -2.39 14.95
N LYS A 362 -16.29 -2.07 15.21
CA LYS A 362 -17.20 -2.94 15.97
C LYS A 362 -17.38 -4.31 15.34
N LEU A 363 -17.47 -4.40 14.00
CA LEU A 363 -17.55 -5.69 13.31
C LEU A 363 -16.35 -6.57 13.66
N TRP A 364 -15.13 -6.06 13.55
CA TRP A 364 -13.94 -6.86 13.87
C TRP A 364 -13.83 -7.17 15.36
N LYS A 365 -14.16 -6.24 16.25
CA LYS A 365 -14.24 -6.49 17.70
C LYS A 365 -15.21 -7.62 18.04
N ASN A 366 -16.38 -7.63 17.40
CA ASN A 366 -17.38 -8.67 17.57
C ASN A 366 -16.91 -10.03 17.02
N LEU A 367 -16.11 -10.06 15.95
CA LEU A 367 -15.45 -11.28 15.47
C LEU A 367 -14.40 -11.78 16.46
N ALA A 368 -13.52 -10.90 16.94
CA ALA A 368 -12.47 -11.21 17.91
C ALA A 368 -13.03 -11.82 19.21
N ALA A 369 -14.19 -11.34 19.67
CA ALA A 369 -14.89 -11.88 20.84
C ALA A 369 -15.37 -13.33 20.66
N LYS A 370 -15.56 -13.82 19.42
CA LYS A 370 -16.01 -15.19 19.15
C LYS A 370 -14.87 -16.20 19.17
N SER A 371 -13.66 -15.79 18.79
CA SER A 371 -12.48 -16.66 18.80
C SER A 371 -11.19 -15.85 18.64
N PRO A 372 -10.10 -16.20 19.34
CA PRO A 372 -8.82 -15.51 19.21
C PRO A 372 -8.20 -15.63 17.80
N VAL A 373 -8.61 -16.60 16.97
CA VAL A 373 -8.12 -16.71 15.58
C VAL A 373 -8.55 -15.55 14.69
N PHE A 374 -9.51 -14.74 15.15
CA PHE A 374 -9.95 -13.51 14.48
C PHE A 374 -9.10 -12.29 14.82
N GLY A 375 -8.07 -12.43 15.67
CA GLY A 375 -7.11 -11.36 15.95
C GLY A 375 -7.51 -10.42 17.08
N LYS A 376 -6.78 -9.30 17.20
CA LYS A 376 -6.91 -8.30 18.28
C LYS A 376 -7.06 -6.88 17.69
N PRO A 377 -8.26 -6.48 17.24
CA PRO A 377 -8.48 -5.15 16.65
C PRO A 377 -8.03 -3.99 17.53
N GLU A 378 -8.09 -4.14 18.86
CA GLU A 378 -7.69 -3.12 19.83
C GLU A 378 -6.22 -2.70 19.70
N LYS A 379 -5.35 -3.54 19.15
CA LYS A 379 -3.94 -3.18 18.87
C LYS A 379 -3.82 -2.07 17.83
N PHE A 380 -4.83 -1.92 16.97
CA PHE A 380 -4.80 -1.03 15.82
C PHE A 380 -5.71 0.19 16.01
N CYS A 381 -6.85 0.05 16.71
CA CYS A 381 -7.88 1.10 16.76
C CYS A 381 -8.00 1.85 18.10
N SER A 382 -7.09 1.63 19.07
CA SER A 382 -7.24 2.17 20.44
C SER A 382 -6.41 3.41 20.74
N ASN A 383 -5.73 3.99 19.75
CA ASN A 383 -4.89 5.18 19.95
C ASN A 383 -4.89 6.08 18.71
N ILE A 384 -5.76 7.10 18.68
CA ILE A 384 -5.87 8.03 17.55
C ILE A 384 -4.70 9.01 17.48
N GLU A 385 -4.06 9.32 18.61
CA GLU A 385 -2.85 10.17 18.63
C GLU A 385 -1.69 9.51 17.87
N LYS A 386 -1.67 8.18 17.83
CA LYS A 386 -0.64 7.39 17.14
C LYS A 386 -1.05 6.86 15.77
N SER A 387 -2.35 6.83 15.47
CA SER A 387 -2.86 6.26 14.21
C SER A 387 -3.51 7.30 13.29
N GLY A 388 -3.65 8.55 13.75
CA GLY A 388 -4.31 9.61 13.01
C GLY A 388 -3.34 10.65 12.44
N TRP A 389 -3.63 11.10 11.22
CA TRP A 389 -3.06 12.31 10.64
C TRP A 389 -4.08 13.02 9.74
N GLU A 390 -3.73 14.23 9.30
CA GLU A 390 -4.59 15.06 8.46
C GLU A 390 -3.99 15.30 7.07
N SER A 391 -4.87 15.27 6.06
CA SER A 391 -4.57 15.78 4.72
C SER A 391 -5.47 16.94 4.34
N ALA A 392 -5.04 17.71 3.34
CA ALA A 392 -5.81 18.74 2.69
C ALA A 392 -5.68 18.63 1.17
N THR A 393 -6.82 18.75 0.48
CA THR A 393 -6.87 18.89 -0.98
C THR A 393 -7.06 20.35 -1.32
N LEU A 394 -6.17 20.88 -2.14
CA LEU A 394 -6.16 22.25 -2.62
C LEU A 394 -6.64 22.24 -4.08
N THR A 395 -7.73 22.95 -4.35
CA THR A 395 -8.24 23.21 -5.70
C THR A 395 -7.84 24.63 -6.08
N CYS A 396 -6.78 24.74 -6.89
CA CYS A 396 -6.07 26.00 -7.12
C CYS A 396 -6.41 26.58 -8.48
N LYS A 397 -6.85 27.84 -8.50
CA LYS A 397 -6.79 28.72 -9.67
C LYS A 397 -5.39 29.36 -9.79
N PRO A 398 -5.07 30.00 -10.93
CA PRO A 398 -3.81 30.71 -11.09
C PRO A 398 -3.61 31.73 -9.97
N SER A 399 -2.49 31.63 -9.26
CA SER A 399 -2.16 32.42 -8.07
C SER A 399 -0.66 32.42 -7.80
N ALA A 400 -0.23 33.20 -6.80
CA ALA A 400 1.14 33.17 -6.31
C ALA A 400 1.60 31.76 -5.89
N PHE A 401 0.68 30.91 -5.39
CA PHE A 401 0.97 29.52 -5.08
C PHE A 401 1.30 28.70 -6.33
N THR A 402 0.49 28.81 -7.39
CA THR A 402 0.74 28.05 -8.62
C THR A 402 2.00 28.51 -9.35
N GLU A 403 2.34 29.80 -9.28
CA GLU A 403 3.61 30.30 -9.82
C GLU A 403 4.81 29.77 -9.02
N LYS A 404 4.73 29.75 -7.68
CA LYS A 404 5.79 29.15 -6.86
C LYS A 404 5.93 27.64 -7.10
N LEU A 405 4.82 26.94 -7.30
CA LEU A 405 4.80 25.52 -7.60
C LEU A 405 5.57 25.17 -8.88
N LYS A 406 5.48 26.00 -9.94
CA LYS A 406 6.24 25.80 -11.20
C LYS A 406 7.75 25.71 -10.97
N GLU A 407 8.29 26.47 -10.02
CA GLU A 407 9.72 26.43 -9.68
C GLU A 407 10.13 25.05 -9.16
N LEU A 408 9.22 24.36 -8.47
CA LEU A 408 9.46 23.07 -7.81
C LEU A 408 9.07 21.86 -8.70
N CYS A 409 8.26 22.05 -9.74
CA CYS A 409 7.83 20.99 -10.65
C CYS A 409 8.83 20.69 -11.79
N VAL A 410 8.96 19.41 -12.14
CA VAL A 410 9.77 18.93 -13.27
C VAL A 410 9.28 19.51 -14.59
N ASN A 411 7.99 19.32 -14.89
CA ASN A 411 7.33 19.93 -16.04
C ASN A 411 6.39 21.03 -15.58
N ASP A 412 5.89 21.85 -16.53
CA ASP A 412 4.81 22.79 -16.23
C ASP A 412 3.59 22.02 -15.67
N PRO A 413 2.98 22.47 -14.56
CA PRO A 413 1.94 21.73 -13.88
C PRO A 413 0.63 21.61 -14.69
N TYR A 414 0.45 22.39 -15.76
CA TYR A 414 -0.70 22.30 -16.68
C TYR A 414 -0.41 21.42 -17.92
N SER A 415 0.77 20.81 -18.02
CA SER A 415 1.21 20.13 -19.25
C SER A 415 0.65 18.73 -19.50
N GLY A 416 -0.05 18.11 -18.52
CA GLY A 416 -0.42 16.70 -18.59
C GLY A 416 0.66 15.71 -18.13
N LYS A 417 1.88 16.19 -17.88
CA LYS A 417 3.04 15.38 -17.47
C LYS A 417 3.27 15.42 -15.97
N THR A 418 4.26 14.66 -15.52
CA THR A 418 4.76 14.66 -14.15
C THR A 418 5.07 16.09 -13.70
N ALA A 419 4.37 16.57 -12.67
CA ALA A 419 4.58 17.89 -12.08
C ALA A 419 5.62 17.82 -10.95
N SER A 420 5.26 17.60 -9.69
CA SER A 420 6.26 17.56 -8.60
C SER A 420 7.09 16.27 -8.54
N GLY A 421 6.62 15.20 -9.18
CA GLY A 421 7.28 13.88 -9.15
C GLY A 421 6.91 12.99 -7.98
N GLY A 422 5.91 13.39 -7.19
CA GLY A 422 5.65 12.85 -5.85
C GLY A 422 5.73 13.95 -4.80
N ILE A 423 5.73 13.56 -3.53
CA ILE A 423 5.71 14.51 -2.41
C ILE A 423 7.01 15.34 -2.29
N ILE A 424 6.83 16.63 -2.03
CA ILE A 424 7.88 17.56 -1.61
C ILE A 424 7.74 17.72 -0.10
N THR A 425 8.76 17.32 0.65
CA THR A 425 8.75 17.39 2.11
C THR A 425 9.45 18.65 2.60
N ILE A 426 8.78 19.39 3.47
CA ILE A 426 9.33 20.57 4.14
C ILE A 426 10.04 20.10 5.42
N THR A 427 11.35 19.91 5.33
CA THR A 427 12.14 19.20 6.36
C THR A 427 12.26 19.93 7.70
N ASP A 428 12.04 21.24 7.71
CA ASP A 428 12.07 22.11 8.90
C ASP A 428 10.68 22.58 9.34
N SER A 429 9.61 22.00 8.79
CA SER A 429 8.26 22.23 9.27
C SER A 429 8.00 21.43 10.56
N ASN A 430 7.42 22.10 11.55
CA ASN A 430 7.07 21.51 12.84
C ASN A 430 6.01 20.42 12.70
N TRP A 431 5.14 20.52 11.70
CA TRP A 431 4.15 19.48 11.36
C TRP A 431 4.75 18.31 10.58
N LEU A 432 5.99 18.44 10.08
CA LEU A 432 6.55 17.56 9.05
C LEU A 432 5.59 17.43 7.85
N MET A 433 5.23 18.59 7.30
CA MET A 433 4.31 18.76 6.19
C MET A 433 4.97 18.40 4.87
N SER A 434 4.21 17.73 4.01
CA SER A 434 4.58 17.46 2.62
C SER A 434 3.42 17.74 1.67
N PHE A 435 3.72 18.05 0.42
CA PHE A 435 2.70 18.29 -0.61
C PHE A 435 3.09 17.72 -1.96
N THR A 436 2.14 17.38 -2.80
CA THR A 436 2.36 16.83 -4.15
C THR A 436 1.40 17.43 -5.17
N CYS A 437 1.91 17.66 -6.36
CA CYS A 437 1.13 17.90 -7.57
C CYS A 437 1.40 16.72 -8.52
N ASN A 438 0.41 15.83 -8.66
CA ASN A 438 0.46 14.74 -9.64
C ASN A 438 0.24 15.30 -11.06
N ARG A 439 0.24 14.42 -12.07
CA ARG A 439 -0.18 14.80 -13.43
C ARG A 439 -1.58 15.43 -13.38
N GLN A 440 -1.76 16.52 -14.13
CA GLN A 440 -3.02 17.26 -14.21
C GLN A 440 -3.59 17.12 -15.63
N PRO A 441 -4.88 16.83 -15.80
CA PRO A 441 -5.90 16.82 -14.77
C PRO A 441 -5.87 15.56 -13.87
N HIS A 442 -6.10 15.73 -12.57
CA HIS A 442 -6.21 14.62 -11.61
C HIS A 442 -7.63 14.02 -11.55
N PHE A 443 -8.62 14.78 -12.00
CA PHE A 443 -10.00 14.33 -12.22
C PHE A 443 -10.37 14.49 -13.70
N PRO A 444 -11.11 13.54 -14.32
CA PRO A 444 -11.47 13.64 -15.73
C PRO A 444 -12.24 14.91 -16.12
N SER A 445 -12.98 15.51 -15.18
CA SER A 445 -13.79 16.73 -15.39
C SER A 445 -13.15 18.01 -14.84
N GLN A 446 -11.86 17.96 -14.48
CA GLN A 446 -11.11 19.12 -13.98
C GLN A 446 -10.93 20.17 -15.09
N PRO A 447 -11.26 21.45 -14.85
CA PRO A 447 -11.04 22.53 -15.81
C PRO A 447 -9.55 22.77 -16.10
N ASP A 448 -9.26 23.27 -17.31
CA ASP A 448 -7.88 23.50 -17.80
C ASP A 448 -7.08 24.49 -16.96
N ASP A 449 -7.74 25.45 -16.29
CA ASP A 449 -7.11 26.47 -15.45
C ASP A 449 -7.03 26.07 -13.97
N ILE A 450 -7.47 24.87 -13.60
CA ILE A 450 -7.46 24.37 -12.23
C ILE A 450 -6.35 23.34 -12.05
N LEU A 451 -5.60 23.45 -10.95
CA LEU A 451 -4.69 22.42 -10.45
C LEU A 451 -5.27 21.80 -9.18
N VAL A 452 -5.10 20.49 -9.00
CA VAL A 452 -5.38 19.80 -7.74
C VAL A 452 -4.07 19.40 -7.08
N VAL A 453 -3.81 19.96 -5.91
CA VAL A 453 -2.63 19.70 -5.09
C VAL A 453 -3.06 19.02 -3.79
N TRP A 454 -2.28 18.05 -3.34
CA TRP A 454 -2.54 17.34 -2.09
C TRP A 454 -1.46 17.66 -1.07
N VAL A 455 -1.86 17.90 0.17
CA VAL A 455 -1.00 18.24 1.31
C VAL A 455 -1.33 17.27 2.43
N TYR A 456 -0.32 16.86 3.21
CA TYR A 456 -0.54 16.18 4.48
C TYR A 456 0.62 16.46 5.43
N SER A 457 0.42 16.16 6.70
CA SER A 457 1.47 16.26 7.72
C SER A 457 1.49 15.03 8.59
N LEU A 458 2.64 14.72 9.18
CA LEU A 458 2.81 13.57 10.07
C LEU A 458 2.55 13.95 11.54
N PHE A 459 3.04 15.11 11.98
CA PHE A 459 2.96 15.49 13.39
C PHE A 459 1.69 16.29 13.71
N MET A 460 0.74 15.62 14.37
CA MET A 460 -0.55 16.20 14.76
C MET A 460 -0.52 16.93 16.12
N ASP A 461 0.57 16.80 16.88
CA ASP A 461 0.73 17.32 18.24
C ASP A 461 1.67 18.53 18.33
N LYS A 462 2.12 19.08 17.18
CA LYS A 462 3.07 20.20 17.12
C LYS A 462 2.40 21.49 16.67
N GLU A 463 2.75 22.60 17.31
CA GLU A 463 2.41 23.93 16.80
C GLU A 463 3.19 24.23 15.52
N GLY A 464 2.54 24.88 14.55
CA GLY A 464 3.18 25.33 13.32
C GLY A 464 4.29 26.38 13.55
N ASN A 465 5.13 26.53 12.54
CA ASN A 465 6.19 27.52 12.46
C ASN A 465 5.64 28.94 12.35
N TYR A 466 4.57 29.16 11.57
CA TYR A 466 3.89 30.45 11.43
C TYR A 466 2.57 30.50 12.21
N ILE A 467 1.68 29.53 11.97
CA ILE A 467 0.43 29.37 12.71
C ILE A 467 0.69 28.60 14.01
N LYS A 468 0.46 29.26 15.15
CA LYS A 468 0.70 28.71 16.51
C LYS A 468 -0.45 27.82 16.99
N LYS A 469 -0.76 26.81 16.18
CA LYS A 469 -1.77 25.78 16.44
C LYS A 469 -1.28 24.44 15.93
N THR A 470 -1.85 23.35 16.44
CA THR A 470 -1.68 22.05 15.80
C THR A 470 -2.49 21.98 14.52
N MET A 471 -2.06 21.19 13.53
CA MET A 471 -2.77 21.09 12.24
C MET A 471 -4.27 20.77 12.39
N PRO A 472 -4.71 19.85 13.28
CA PRO A 472 -6.14 19.56 13.46
C PRO A 472 -6.98 20.71 14.02
N GLN A 473 -6.35 21.77 14.56
CA GLN A 473 -7.03 22.97 15.05
C GLN A 473 -7.13 24.06 13.96
N CYS A 474 -6.51 23.84 12.80
CA CYS A 474 -6.42 24.82 11.72
C CYS A 474 -7.62 24.70 10.78
N THR A 475 -8.12 25.85 10.34
CA THR A 475 -8.95 25.97 9.15
C THR A 475 -8.11 25.78 7.88
N GLY A 476 -8.74 25.55 6.72
CA GLY A 476 -8.02 25.42 5.46
C GLY A 476 -7.19 26.66 5.10
N ASP A 477 -7.67 27.86 5.42
CA ASP A 477 -6.91 29.10 5.19
C ASP A 477 -5.67 29.21 6.08
N GLU A 478 -5.73 28.67 7.31
CA GLU A 478 -4.57 28.60 8.20
C GLU A 478 -3.55 27.56 7.73
N ILE A 479 -4.00 26.44 7.16
CA ILE A 479 -3.12 25.48 6.48
C ILE A 479 -2.42 26.15 5.28
N LEU A 480 -3.14 26.96 4.49
CA LEU A 480 -2.52 27.75 3.41
C LEU A 480 -1.51 28.77 3.91
N ALA A 481 -1.76 29.40 5.07
CA ALA A 481 -0.82 30.33 5.68
C ALA A 481 0.49 29.63 6.08
N GLU A 482 0.39 28.47 6.74
CA GLU A 482 1.57 27.69 7.12
C GLU A 482 2.36 27.21 5.88
N LEU A 483 1.66 26.70 4.86
CA LEU A 483 2.28 26.28 3.61
C LEU A 483 2.94 27.47 2.89
N SER A 484 2.27 28.62 2.82
CA SER A 484 2.79 29.83 2.18
C SER A 484 4.03 30.38 2.89
N TYR A 485 4.11 30.24 4.22
CA TYR A 485 5.32 30.56 4.99
C TYR A 485 6.50 29.69 4.55
N HIS A 486 6.32 28.36 4.52
CA HIS A 486 7.38 27.45 4.12
C HIS A 486 7.74 27.52 2.63
N LEU A 487 6.89 28.11 1.80
CA LEU A 487 7.18 28.39 0.39
C LEU A 487 7.75 29.79 0.16
N GLY A 488 7.92 30.61 1.21
CA GLY A 488 8.46 31.96 1.10
C GLY A 488 7.53 32.98 0.44
N ILE A 489 6.22 32.69 0.37
CA ILE A 489 5.20 33.50 -0.29
C ILE A 489 4.13 34.02 0.68
N ILE A 490 4.42 34.04 1.99
CA ILE A 490 3.49 34.49 3.03
C ILE A 490 3.00 35.94 2.84
N ASN A 491 3.81 36.78 2.20
CA ASN A 491 3.45 38.16 1.87
C ASN A 491 2.40 38.26 0.73
N GLN A 492 2.04 37.15 0.10
CA GLN A 492 1.04 37.05 -0.97
C GLN A 492 -0.16 36.18 -0.55
N LEU A 493 -0.32 35.93 0.76
CA LEU A 493 -1.34 35.03 1.30
C LEU A 493 -2.77 35.36 0.84
N ASP A 494 -3.14 36.64 0.79
CA ASP A 494 -4.49 37.05 0.36
C ASP A 494 -4.80 36.56 -1.07
N ASN A 495 -3.83 36.65 -1.98
CA ASN A 495 -3.97 36.13 -3.34
C ASN A 495 -4.10 34.59 -3.35
N VAL A 496 -3.35 33.89 -2.51
CA VAL A 496 -3.42 32.43 -2.39
C VAL A 496 -4.78 31.99 -1.86
N VAL A 497 -5.28 32.61 -0.80
CA VAL A 497 -6.56 32.29 -0.16
C VAL A 497 -7.74 32.57 -1.09
N GLU A 498 -7.74 33.71 -1.81
CA GLU A 498 -8.82 34.04 -2.75
C GLU A 498 -8.94 33.05 -3.92
N ASN A 499 -7.82 32.41 -4.30
CA ASN A 499 -7.72 31.55 -5.48
C ASN A 499 -7.58 30.05 -5.15
N THR A 500 -7.72 29.65 -3.88
CA THR A 500 -7.53 28.25 -3.48
C THR A 500 -8.66 27.78 -2.57
N ILE A 501 -9.42 26.79 -3.04
CA ILE A 501 -10.40 26.09 -2.21
C ILE A 501 -9.67 24.95 -1.49
N VAL A 502 -9.86 24.85 -0.19
CA VAL A 502 -9.24 23.82 0.66
C VAL A 502 -10.32 22.95 1.27
N ARG A 503 -10.14 21.64 1.16
CA ARG A 503 -10.92 20.65 1.91
C ARG A 503 -9.97 19.74 2.66
N SER A 504 -10.09 19.73 3.99
CA SER A 504 -9.24 18.91 4.84
C SER A 504 -9.95 17.63 5.31
N SER A 505 -9.17 16.64 5.70
CA SER A 505 -9.62 15.32 6.13
C SER A 505 -8.72 14.85 7.26
N TYR A 506 -9.20 14.97 8.50
CA TYR A 506 -8.59 14.33 9.65
C TYR A 506 -9.03 12.87 9.68
N LEU A 507 -8.09 11.95 9.54
CA LEU A 507 -8.36 10.52 9.47
C LEU A 507 -7.81 9.86 10.74
N PRO A 508 -8.64 9.47 11.71
CA PRO A 508 -8.17 9.01 13.03
C PRO A 508 -7.45 7.66 13.01
N TYR A 509 -7.58 6.88 11.94
CA TYR A 509 -7.04 5.51 11.84
C TYR A 509 -6.16 5.28 10.61
N ILE A 510 -5.72 6.35 9.97
CA ILE A 510 -5.02 6.28 8.67
C ILE A 510 -3.69 5.55 8.71
N THR A 511 -3.00 5.50 9.85
CA THR A 511 -1.78 4.68 10.04
C THR A 511 -1.98 3.52 11.00
N SER A 512 -3.23 3.20 11.36
CA SER A 512 -3.54 2.13 12.32
C SER A 512 -2.95 0.78 11.94
N MET A 513 -2.83 0.43 10.66
CA MET A 513 -2.21 -0.83 10.20
C MET A 513 -0.70 -0.90 10.44
N PHE A 514 -0.03 0.22 10.69
CA PHE A 514 1.38 0.26 11.07
C PHE A 514 1.61 0.19 12.57
N MET A 515 0.56 0.12 13.39
CA MET A 515 0.73 -0.02 14.83
C MET A 515 1.52 -1.30 15.17
N PRO A 516 2.37 -1.27 16.20
CA PRO A 516 3.12 -2.44 16.65
C PRO A 516 2.18 -3.62 16.92
N ARG A 517 2.59 -4.79 16.46
CA ARG A 517 1.82 -6.03 16.55
C ARG A 517 2.71 -7.20 16.93
N ALA A 518 2.06 -8.25 17.40
CA ALA A 518 2.65 -9.54 17.69
C ALA A 518 1.96 -10.66 16.88
N GLN A 519 2.52 -11.87 16.94
CA GLN A 519 1.92 -13.04 16.33
C GLN A 519 0.46 -13.23 16.81
N GLY A 520 -0.46 -13.35 15.85
CA GLY A 520 -1.88 -13.58 16.12
C GLY A 520 -2.73 -12.32 16.29
N ASP A 521 -2.15 -11.10 16.27
CA ASP A 521 -2.95 -9.87 16.34
C ASP A 521 -3.72 -9.61 15.04
N ARG A 522 -3.17 -10.01 13.89
CA ARG A 522 -3.87 -10.05 12.60
C ARG A 522 -4.36 -11.48 12.33
N PRO A 523 -5.64 -11.68 11.95
CA PRO A 523 -6.12 -12.99 11.54
C PRO A 523 -5.56 -13.38 10.17
N ARG A 524 -5.41 -14.68 9.91
CA ARG A 524 -5.16 -15.17 8.55
C ARG A 524 -6.37 -14.91 7.64
N VAL A 525 -6.12 -14.80 6.34
CA VAL A 525 -7.17 -14.55 5.33
C VAL A 525 -8.34 -15.54 5.40
N VAL A 526 -8.06 -16.83 5.62
CA VAL A 526 -9.08 -17.81 6.00
C VAL A 526 -8.63 -18.38 7.34
N PRO A 527 -9.19 -17.91 8.47
CA PRO A 527 -8.79 -18.36 9.80
C PRO A 527 -9.04 -19.86 10.00
N GLU A 528 -8.32 -20.47 10.93
CA GLU A 528 -8.42 -21.90 11.20
C GLU A 528 -9.86 -22.33 11.55
N GLY A 529 -10.33 -23.37 10.87
CA GLY A 529 -11.68 -23.92 11.01
C GLY A 529 -12.77 -23.17 10.22
N CYS A 530 -12.49 -22.02 9.61
CA CYS A 530 -13.47 -21.32 8.78
C CYS A 530 -13.66 -22.04 7.43
N SER A 531 -14.89 -22.43 7.10
CA SER A 531 -15.21 -23.10 5.83
C SER A 531 -15.86 -22.18 4.79
N ASN A 532 -16.49 -21.08 5.22
CA ASN A 532 -17.20 -20.16 4.34
C ASN A 532 -16.95 -18.66 4.61
N LEU A 533 -15.94 -18.33 5.42
CA LEU A 533 -15.55 -16.96 5.76
C LEU A 533 -14.13 -16.64 5.31
N GLY A 534 -13.98 -15.57 4.53
CA GLY A 534 -12.69 -14.98 4.18
C GLY A 534 -12.58 -13.54 4.72
N LEU A 535 -11.40 -13.18 5.21
CA LEU A 535 -11.06 -11.86 5.73
C LEU A 535 -10.01 -11.23 4.81
N VAL A 536 -10.24 -10.00 4.37
CA VAL A 536 -9.42 -9.33 3.35
C VAL A 536 -9.04 -7.90 3.78
N GLY A 537 -8.08 -7.32 3.08
CA GLY A 537 -7.65 -5.94 3.28
C GLY A 537 -6.36 -5.81 4.09
N GLN A 538 -6.23 -4.69 4.80
CA GLN A 538 -4.95 -4.23 5.34
C GLN A 538 -4.63 -4.72 6.76
N PHE A 539 -5.59 -5.41 7.39
CA PHE A 539 -5.49 -5.85 8.78
C PHE A 539 -5.45 -7.37 8.93
N VAL A 540 -5.20 -8.08 7.84
CA VAL A 540 -5.09 -9.55 7.83
C VAL A 540 -3.67 -9.98 7.50
N GLU A 541 -3.31 -11.17 7.96
CA GLU A 541 -1.96 -11.71 7.83
C GLU A 541 -1.75 -12.37 6.47
N THR A 542 -0.68 -11.98 5.78
CA THR A 542 -0.10 -12.69 4.62
C THR A 542 1.34 -13.09 4.93
N ASN A 543 1.97 -13.90 4.09
CA ASN A 543 3.32 -14.40 4.37
C ASN A 543 4.40 -13.32 4.47
N ASN A 544 4.54 -12.46 3.45
CA ASN A 544 5.64 -11.47 3.37
C ASN A 544 5.24 -10.10 2.81
N ASP A 545 4.01 -9.91 2.33
CA ASP A 545 3.62 -8.63 1.73
C ASP A 545 3.33 -7.58 2.80
N ILE A 546 3.39 -6.32 2.37
CA ILE A 546 3.27 -5.14 3.23
C ILE A 546 1.86 -4.56 3.21
N VAL A 547 1.45 -3.86 4.27
CA VAL A 547 0.17 -3.13 4.30
C VAL A 547 0.30 -1.71 3.70
N PHE A 548 -0.76 -0.91 3.67
CA PHE A 548 -0.81 0.41 3.01
C PHE A 548 -0.65 0.35 1.47
N THR A 549 -0.93 -0.79 0.86
CA THR A 549 -0.85 -0.93 -0.61
C THR A 549 -2.13 -1.49 -1.19
N MET A 550 -2.45 -1.10 -2.42
CA MET A 550 -3.53 -1.74 -3.19
C MET A 550 -3.19 -3.21 -3.45
N GLU A 551 -1.92 -3.52 -3.69
CA GLU A 551 -1.42 -4.88 -3.94
C GLU A 551 -1.84 -5.86 -2.84
N SER A 552 -1.66 -5.51 -1.57
CA SER A 552 -2.06 -6.40 -0.46
C SER A 552 -3.57 -6.60 -0.34
N SER A 553 -4.38 -5.59 -0.67
CA SER A 553 -5.83 -5.76 -0.77
C SER A 553 -6.19 -6.80 -1.84
N VAL A 554 -5.52 -6.77 -3.00
CA VAL A 554 -5.78 -7.71 -4.10
C VAL A 554 -5.25 -9.11 -3.74
N ARG A 555 -4.05 -9.20 -3.14
CA ARG A 555 -3.44 -10.44 -2.67
C ARG A 555 -4.35 -11.18 -1.69
N THR A 556 -4.83 -10.49 -0.66
CA THR A 556 -5.70 -11.10 0.36
C THR A 556 -7.02 -11.59 -0.22
N ALA A 557 -7.59 -10.83 -1.16
CA ALA A 557 -8.78 -11.26 -1.91
C ALA A 557 -8.56 -12.56 -2.71
N ARG A 558 -7.42 -12.69 -3.39
CA ARG A 558 -7.06 -13.92 -4.12
C ARG A 558 -6.91 -15.11 -3.19
N ILE A 559 -6.20 -14.93 -2.08
CA ILE A 559 -6.00 -15.98 -1.08
C ILE A 559 -7.36 -16.46 -0.54
N ALA A 560 -8.28 -15.53 -0.26
CA ALA A 560 -9.60 -15.86 0.25
C ALA A 560 -10.36 -16.77 -0.73
N VAL A 561 -10.47 -16.37 -2.00
CA VAL A 561 -11.20 -17.15 -3.01
C VAL A 561 -10.56 -18.53 -3.22
N TYR A 562 -9.23 -18.59 -3.34
CA TYR A 562 -8.54 -19.83 -3.67
C TYR A 562 -8.62 -20.85 -2.55
N LYS A 563 -8.49 -20.41 -1.29
CA LYS A 563 -8.61 -21.29 -0.11
C LYS A 563 -10.06 -21.73 0.11
N LEU A 564 -11.03 -20.82 0.07
CA LEU A 564 -12.45 -21.14 0.33
C LEU A 564 -13.04 -22.12 -0.69
N LEU A 565 -12.62 -22.01 -1.96
CA LEU A 565 -13.09 -22.89 -3.04
C LEU A 565 -12.17 -24.11 -3.27
N ASN A 566 -11.06 -24.20 -2.53
CA ASN A 566 -9.99 -25.19 -2.71
C ASN A 566 -9.60 -25.37 -4.19
N LEU A 567 -9.21 -24.28 -4.84
CA LEU A 567 -8.88 -24.28 -6.27
C LEU A 567 -7.48 -24.86 -6.54
N ASN A 568 -7.23 -25.15 -7.80
CA ASN A 568 -5.92 -25.55 -8.34
C ASN A 568 -4.91 -24.39 -8.45
N LYS A 569 -5.23 -23.21 -7.93
CA LYS A 569 -4.48 -21.96 -8.12
C LYS A 569 -3.61 -21.65 -6.90
N GLN A 570 -2.44 -21.07 -7.13
CA GLN A 570 -1.61 -20.46 -6.09
C GLN A 570 -1.64 -18.94 -6.21
N VAL A 571 -1.41 -18.28 -5.08
CA VAL A 571 -1.02 -16.86 -5.02
C VAL A 571 0.49 -16.85 -4.76
N PRO A 572 1.34 -16.59 -5.77
CA PRO A 572 2.78 -16.49 -5.55
C PRO A 572 3.09 -15.44 -4.48
N ASP A 573 4.18 -15.62 -3.75
CA ASP A 573 4.65 -14.63 -2.77
C ASP A 573 5.12 -13.33 -3.46
N ILE A 574 5.68 -12.39 -2.71
CA ILE A 574 6.21 -11.13 -3.27
C ILE A 574 7.30 -11.40 -4.33
N ASN A 575 7.45 -10.48 -5.28
CA ASN A 575 8.45 -10.60 -6.35
C ASN A 575 9.86 -10.78 -5.75
N PRO A 576 10.67 -11.78 -6.18
CA PRO A 576 11.92 -12.17 -5.51
C PRO A 576 13.11 -11.22 -5.73
N LEU A 577 12.89 -9.94 -6.04
CA LEU A 577 13.96 -9.00 -6.39
C LEU A 577 14.97 -8.76 -5.26
N GLN A 578 14.61 -9.02 -4.00
CA GLN A 578 15.55 -8.99 -2.88
C GLN A 578 16.65 -10.06 -2.97
N TYR A 579 16.42 -11.14 -3.72
CA TYR A 579 17.38 -12.23 -3.94
C TYR A 579 18.22 -12.02 -5.21
N ASP A 580 17.89 -10.99 -6.01
CA ASP A 580 18.66 -10.63 -7.18
C ASP A 580 19.96 -9.91 -6.75
N ILE A 581 21.10 -10.53 -7.04
CA ILE A 581 22.41 -10.00 -6.67
C ILE A 581 22.64 -8.57 -7.17
N ARG A 582 22.07 -8.21 -8.33
CA ARG A 582 22.18 -6.85 -8.88
C ARG A 582 21.52 -5.84 -7.96
N GLN A 583 20.35 -6.18 -7.42
CA GLN A 583 19.59 -5.31 -6.52
C GLN A 583 20.24 -5.24 -5.14
N ILE A 584 20.78 -6.35 -4.62
CA ILE A 584 21.52 -6.38 -3.34
C ILE A 584 22.75 -5.45 -3.41
N LEU A 585 23.55 -5.56 -4.46
CA LEU A 585 24.75 -4.73 -4.61
C LEU A 585 24.37 -3.25 -4.77
N LYS A 586 23.36 -2.95 -5.60
CA LYS A 586 22.83 -1.60 -5.80
C LYS A 586 22.30 -0.98 -4.50
N ALA A 587 21.55 -1.76 -3.72
CA ALA A 587 21.03 -1.32 -2.43
C ALA A 587 22.16 -1.03 -1.44
N THR A 588 23.15 -1.92 -1.36
CA THR A 588 24.32 -1.73 -0.49
C THR A 588 25.08 -0.45 -0.85
N GLN A 589 25.28 -0.18 -2.14
CA GLN A 589 25.93 1.05 -2.59
C GLN A 589 25.08 2.29 -2.28
N SER A 590 23.77 2.23 -2.51
CA SER A 590 22.86 3.36 -2.26
C SER A 590 22.82 3.72 -0.78
N LEU A 591 22.77 2.72 0.11
CA LEU A 591 22.85 2.90 1.58
C LEU A 591 24.15 3.57 2.03
N ASN A 592 25.21 3.49 1.22
CA ASN A 592 26.51 4.09 1.46
C ASN A 592 26.76 5.34 0.58
N ASP A 593 25.71 6.05 0.19
CA ASP A 593 25.79 7.31 -0.57
C ASP A 593 26.61 7.21 -1.87
N TYR A 594 26.57 6.05 -2.53
CA TYR A 594 27.31 5.74 -3.75
C TYR A 594 28.84 5.72 -3.61
N GLU A 595 29.33 5.74 -2.37
CA GLU A 595 30.73 5.46 -2.07
C GLU A 595 31.02 3.96 -2.17
N PRO A 596 32.28 3.56 -2.42
CA PRO A 596 32.64 2.16 -2.57
C PRO A 596 32.21 1.30 -1.38
N ILE A 597 31.55 0.18 -1.66
CA ILE A 597 31.05 -0.71 -0.61
C ILE A 597 32.16 -1.62 -0.08
N PHE A 598 31.92 -2.12 1.13
CA PHE A 598 32.82 -3.06 1.74
C PHE A 598 32.95 -4.33 0.86
N GLY A 599 34.18 -4.67 0.41
CA GLY A 599 34.45 -5.83 -0.46
C GLY A 599 34.31 -5.56 -1.97
N GLU A 600 33.99 -4.34 -2.39
CA GLU A 600 33.80 -4.00 -3.80
C GLU A 600 35.05 -4.20 -4.65
N GLY A 601 36.24 -3.86 -4.15
CA GLY A 601 37.49 -4.06 -4.87
C GLY A 601 37.74 -5.53 -5.25
N ILE A 602 37.39 -6.45 -4.34
CA ILE A 602 37.44 -7.90 -4.58
C ILE A 602 36.45 -8.28 -5.69
N LEU A 603 35.20 -7.80 -5.61
CA LEU A 603 34.19 -8.08 -6.64
C LEU A 603 34.59 -7.54 -8.01
N ARG A 604 35.09 -6.30 -8.08
CA ARG A 604 35.57 -5.69 -9.33
C ARG A 604 36.72 -6.47 -9.94
N ARG A 605 37.71 -6.88 -9.13
CA ARG A 605 38.84 -7.68 -9.60
C ARG A 605 38.40 -9.00 -10.23
N VAL A 606 37.35 -9.63 -9.70
CA VAL A 606 36.84 -10.91 -10.20
C VAL A 606 35.93 -10.75 -11.42
N LEU A 607 35.12 -9.68 -11.47
CA LEU A 607 34.01 -9.57 -12.42
C LEU A 607 34.25 -8.59 -13.58
N LYS A 608 35.18 -7.63 -13.45
CA LYS A 608 35.52 -6.68 -14.54
C LYS A 608 36.07 -7.43 -15.75
N GLY A 609 35.60 -7.10 -16.95
CA GLY A 609 35.97 -7.79 -18.20
C GLY A 609 35.31 -9.16 -18.39
N THR A 610 34.38 -9.55 -17.52
CA THR A 610 33.63 -10.82 -17.65
C THR A 610 32.18 -10.56 -18.09
N TYR A 611 31.45 -11.63 -18.40
CA TYR A 611 30.00 -11.56 -18.66
C TYR A 611 29.22 -10.83 -17.54
N TYR A 612 29.66 -10.96 -16.28
CA TYR A 612 29.00 -10.41 -15.11
C TYR A 612 29.42 -8.98 -14.77
N GLU A 613 30.21 -8.30 -15.60
CA GLU A 613 30.65 -6.92 -15.32
C GLU A 613 29.48 -5.97 -15.02
N HIS A 614 28.35 -6.13 -15.73
CA HIS A 614 27.15 -5.31 -15.57
C HIS A 614 26.45 -5.44 -14.20
N ILE A 615 26.83 -6.39 -13.35
CA ILE A 615 26.29 -6.49 -11.98
C ILE A 615 27.06 -5.61 -11.00
N LEU A 616 28.26 -5.14 -11.38
CA LEU A 616 29.02 -4.18 -10.60
C LEU A 616 28.26 -2.86 -10.56
N VAL A 617 28.24 -2.25 -9.39
CA VAL A 617 27.64 -0.94 -9.17
C VAL A 617 28.47 0.16 -9.86
N ASN A 618 27.90 1.33 -10.17
CA ASN A 618 28.66 2.41 -10.81
C ASN A 618 29.46 3.18 -9.75
N THR A 619 30.78 3.32 -9.92
CA THR A 619 31.61 4.20 -9.08
C THR A 619 32.27 5.26 -9.93
N ASN A 620 32.26 6.50 -9.43
CA ASN A 620 32.87 7.66 -10.11
C ASN A 620 34.42 7.65 -10.06
N GLU A 621 35.06 6.74 -9.31
CA GLU A 621 36.51 6.62 -9.23
C GLU A 621 37.00 5.25 -9.71
N GLU A 622 37.65 5.22 -10.88
CA GLU A 622 38.51 4.11 -11.29
C GLU A 622 39.87 4.23 -10.60
N LYS A 623 39.97 3.87 -9.32
CA LYS A 623 41.27 3.60 -8.71
C LYS A 623 41.51 2.09 -8.75
N GLU A 624 42.25 1.63 -9.76
CA GLU A 624 42.82 0.28 -9.75
C GLU A 624 43.87 0.19 -8.63
N GLU A 625 43.47 -0.37 -7.48
CA GLU A 625 44.38 -0.63 -6.37
C GLU A 625 45.32 -1.82 -6.65
N HIS A 626 46.60 -1.65 -6.29
CA HIS A 626 47.67 -2.64 -6.48
C HIS A 626 47.44 -3.95 -5.70
N GLU A 627 47.99 -5.08 -6.17
CA GLU A 627 47.83 -6.42 -5.57
C GLU A 627 48.11 -6.50 -4.06
N SER A 628 48.97 -5.63 -3.53
CA SER A 628 49.31 -5.59 -2.10
C SER A 628 48.13 -5.23 -1.19
N PHE A 629 47.09 -4.57 -1.70
CA PHE A 629 45.92 -4.16 -0.92
C PHE A 629 44.83 -5.24 -0.82
N PHE A 630 44.93 -6.32 -1.60
CA PHE A 630 43.92 -7.38 -1.60
C PHE A 630 43.82 -8.12 -0.25
N ALA A 631 44.96 -8.43 0.36
CA ALA A 631 45.00 -9.08 1.67
C ALA A 631 44.41 -8.18 2.77
N GLU A 632 44.61 -6.88 2.67
CA GLU A 632 44.04 -5.90 3.59
C GLU A 632 42.51 -5.80 3.43
N GLN A 633 42.02 -5.72 2.20
CA GLN A 633 40.58 -5.71 1.92
C GLN A 633 39.90 -7.00 2.42
N LEU A 634 40.53 -8.17 2.24
CA LEU A 634 40.00 -9.45 2.70
C LEU A 634 39.95 -9.53 4.22
N ASN A 635 40.97 -9.05 4.93
CA ASN A 635 40.97 -9.01 6.39
C ASN A 635 39.87 -8.08 6.94
N LYS A 636 39.75 -6.88 6.37
CA LYS A 636 38.67 -5.96 6.75
C LYS A 636 37.27 -6.56 6.46
N PHE A 637 37.13 -7.38 5.41
CA PHE A 637 35.87 -8.09 5.10
C PHE A 637 35.50 -9.08 6.18
N GLN A 638 36.48 -9.89 6.58
CA GLN A 638 36.28 -10.88 7.62
C GLN A 638 35.93 -10.22 8.95
N ASP A 639 36.52 -9.07 9.26
CA ASP A 639 36.22 -8.34 10.49
C ASP A 639 34.81 -7.73 10.49
N TRP A 640 34.38 -7.09 9.38
CA TRP A 640 33.00 -6.62 9.23
C TRP A 640 31.98 -7.77 9.33
N MET A 641 32.27 -8.92 8.74
CA MET A 641 31.43 -10.13 8.87
C MET A 641 31.34 -10.68 10.30
N LYS A 642 32.36 -10.44 11.15
CA LYS A 642 32.29 -10.80 12.58
C LYS A 642 31.34 -9.88 13.35
N GLU A 643 31.31 -8.58 13.02
CA GLU A 643 30.41 -7.60 13.66
C GLU A 643 28.92 -7.84 13.35
N LEU A 644 28.62 -8.53 12.25
CA LEU A 644 27.25 -8.93 11.86
C LEU A 644 26.69 -10.10 12.68
N LYS A 645 27.54 -10.93 13.30
CA LYS A 645 27.12 -12.12 14.07
C LYS A 645 26.82 -11.84 15.54
N VAL A 646 27.14 -10.64 16.01
CA VAL A 646 26.86 -10.12 17.36
C VAL A 646 25.65 -9.20 17.29
#